data_AF-A0A7X3NWN0-F1
#
_entry.id   AF-A0A7X3NWN0-F1
#
_cell.length_a   1.000
_cell.length_b   1.000
_cell.length_c   1.000
_cell.angle_alpha   90.00
_cell.angle_beta   90.00
_cell.angle_gamma   90.00
#
_symmetry.space_group_name_H-M   'P 1'
#
loop_
_entity.id
_entity.type
_entity.pdbx_description
1 polymer ?
#
loop_
_entity_poly.entity_id
_entity_poly.type
_entity_poly.pdbx_seq_one_letter_code
_entity_poly.pdbx_strand_id
1 'polypeptide(L)'
;MEYHAFITLFVIAALVLASELSSVTADEIGGLSTQAACGLAGQWNFDDGTGTDLSGNGNHAVLGGAKIYSLGEGQACIETVSKTEPMRIPVSENSPLAMSRGTICFWLNTISDRSNILRYNNDAIELNTYRGCFQVRFRGEKEFEYWEGILDYDWPQYDMREWAFYPHVKATIGDSEWHLFAVAYDDEAKQIVGWRDGEQIATIDLSTVDTEPLRREGLTEIHTGEGFVGFLDDLRIYDKPLTDAEIRRIYDETKAIYAGRRDTNPAESRQNTYKYQEIDRTLYKAWLQFNPLDTGQHNQDLFRNIIAEGANSTVQTAASELAQAAESMFNFKPTVSEIATVAGPKIILGTVDTSDWIRDRAADLQLDRIERDGFVIKAIEDAVVVVGGIPSGVVFGAFDLIRRIQIGQDLRALDVLENPQVPIRMVSHWSYFRGLFGDRWRGGGRDDSIFSWEELRTGDTRRIRDWVRMLASCGWNALCPSEINWHYRNNFLEHLDGVEKLADICRDYGIKLYWSPSYLLALDPKTADTLYARVPDFGGYMMKLGSEKQNGDPRPPMTNRIADTLKPYGGKVLVRAFVYGNLRYTPEPYRNLIPYDLFAHEDGNFRDNVIIVPKGSPMDWDLWAPIPALDGAIQKNLYGSELVIDKSWPVSWVKKWKWWFEQDTYRNGPGSLNKFSVDCIMGVSMISPSPAWTECPLNAVNYYGLGRLSWNPDLTVDEIYTEWIQQTFGDDPDILQTVKTILMMLEEVTRKSYNYRGYRGIWLDSSDDDMTENKTSYIVNREGVGVTTPALRERVLAQYAPGLRKIYGDPLRAEAHLVAFHFAEHDQRLSIGRTLIQDIYANMEEAVEMAIQASELWKTLEGRVDSHRYEYTLETLVDYAASVRSMTLKKWVTNFEKYTGRKREETLAGLTAEALAKVGTYNVKHFGAVADGTSNDADAINEAITDCHAAGGGTVFVPSGVYATGSIYLKSNVTFAVDTGAVLKYSYPNADIAMLVGSELESVKIYGPGTLDGMGNTCIALKRTKNVKIRNLNVYRGGDAAILSENCDGTLIDNVDIRTDNDGLTLSESHNVTVTDCRIDAVHREYGRRVGSGEAIKISGEEHSSESITVQDCFFANE
;
A
#
# COMPACT_ATOMS: atom_id res chain seq x y z
N MET A 1 -38.36 -70.80 48.24
CA MET A 1 -38.36 -70.37 49.66
C MET A 1 -36.92 -70.20 50.07
N GLU A 2 -36.45 -68.94 50.04
CA GLU A 2 -35.31 -68.33 50.75
C GLU A 2 -34.91 -67.03 50.02
N TYR A 3 -35.92 -66.22 49.68
CA TYR A 3 -35.80 -64.81 49.24
C TYR A 3 -36.80 -63.90 49.99
N HIS A 4 -37.38 -64.42 51.09
CA HIS A 4 -38.44 -63.79 51.89
C HIS A 4 -38.02 -63.45 53.33
N ALA A 5 -36.74 -63.65 53.70
CA ALA A 5 -36.24 -63.28 55.03
C ALA A 5 -35.49 -61.93 55.04
N PHE A 6 -35.08 -61.39 53.88
CA PHE A 6 -34.37 -60.11 53.79
C PHE A 6 -35.28 -58.92 53.42
N ILE A 7 -36.44 -59.18 52.81
CA ILE A 7 -37.42 -58.13 52.41
C ILE A 7 -38.25 -57.65 53.61
N THR A 8 -38.37 -58.46 54.66
CA THR A 8 -39.24 -58.16 55.82
C THR A 8 -38.58 -57.23 56.84
N LEU A 9 -37.24 -57.13 56.90
CA LEU A 9 -36.56 -56.22 57.84
C LEU A 9 -36.44 -54.77 57.34
N PHE A 10 -36.46 -54.53 56.03
CA PHE A 10 -36.39 -53.16 55.47
C PHE A 10 -37.76 -52.47 55.46
N VAL A 11 -38.85 -53.25 55.36
CA VAL A 11 -40.23 -52.74 55.35
C VAL A 11 -40.69 -52.28 56.75
N ILE A 12 -40.10 -52.83 57.83
CA ILE A 12 -40.46 -52.46 59.22
C ILE A 12 -39.77 -51.17 59.68
N ALA A 13 -38.61 -50.80 59.12
CA ALA A 13 -37.96 -49.52 59.44
C ALA A 13 -38.64 -48.31 58.73
N ALA A 14 -39.21 -48.52 57.53
CA ALA A 14 -39.92 -47.48 56.79
C ALA A 14 -41.34 -47.21 57.33
N LEU A 15 -41.99 -48.21 57.95
CA LEU A 15 -43.33 -48.09 58.53
C LEU A 15 -43.37 -47.38 59.91
N VAL A 16 -42.21 -47.19 60.56
CA VAL A 16 -42.12 -46.50 61.87
C VAL A 16 -41.91 -44.98 61.73
N LEU A 17 -41.52 -44.48 60.55
CA LEU A 17 -41.50 -43.04 60.26
C LEU A 17 -42.78 -42.55 59.56
N ALA A 18 -43.67 -43.46 59.19
CA ALA A 18 -44.95 -43.16 58.55
C ALA A 18 -46.12 -42.91 59.54
N SER A 19 -45.87 -42.83 60.86
CA SER A 19 -46.95 -42.68 61.87
C SER A 19 -46.79 -41.54 62.87
N GLU A 20 -45.81 -40.64 62.72
CA GLU A 20 -45.74 -39.40 63.50
C GLU A 20 -45.60 -38.19 62.57
N LEU A 21 -46.74 -37.77 62.01
CA LEU A 21 -47.16 -36.36 61.83
C LEU A 21 -48.20 -36.26 60.70
N SER A 22 -49.40 -36.73 61.01
CA SER A 22 -50.63 -36.31 60.35
C SER A 22 -51.24 -35.14 61.13
N SER A 23 -50.96 -33.91 60.71
CA SER A 23 -51.88 -32.77 60.90
C SER A 23 -51.39 -31.58 60.09
N VAL A 24 -52.06 -31.26 58.97
CA VAL A 24 -52.74 -29.97 58.71
C VAL A 24 -53.38 -30.09 57.31
N THR A 25 -54.62 -29.68 57.24
CA THR A 25 -55.56 -29.79 56.13
C THR A 25 -55.40 -28.66 55.10
N ALA A 26 -55.45 -29.04 53.82
CA ALA A 26 -56.11 -28.47 52.63
C ALA A 26 -56.49 -26.97 52.45
N ASP A 27 -56.13 -26.00 53.31
CA ASP A 27 -56.56 -24.60 53.13
C ASP A 27 -55.44 -23.52 53.21
N GLU A 28 -54.15 -23.89 53.20
CA GLU A 28 -53.04 -22.90 53.26
C GLU A 28 -51.85 -23.15 52.30
N ILE A 29 -52.10 -23.71 51.10
CA ILE A 29 -51.14 -23.54 49.98
C ILE A 29 -51.93 -23.09 48.74
N GLY A 30 -52.52 -21.90 48.86
CA GLY A 30 -52.87 -21.10 47.71
C GLY A 30 -51.61 -20.44 47.15
N GLY A 31 -51.30 -20.74 45.89
CA GLY A 31 -50.48 -19.88 45.05
C GLY A 31 -49.03 -20.30 44.90
N LEU A 32 -48.77 -21.19 43.94
CA LEU A 32 -47.67 -21.04 42.97
C LEU A 32 -48.16 -21.67 41.66
N SER A 33 -49.11 -20.98 41.03
CA SER A 33 -49.37 -21.12 39.61
C SER A 33 -48.05 -20.89 38.87
N THR A 34 -47.75 -21.76 37.92
CA THR A 34 -46.78 -21.56 36.83
C THR A 34 -46.88 -20.11 36.34
N GLN A 35 -45.94 -19.28 36.77
CA GLN A 35 -45.77 -17.95 36.22
C GLN A 35 -45.19 -18.19 34.83
N ALA A 36 -46.04 -18.15 33.80
CA ALA A 36 -45.59 -18.03 32.42
C ALA A 36 -44.50 -16.94 32.42
N ALA A 37 -43.28 -17.29 31.99
CA ALA A 37 -42.20 -16.34 31.89
C ALA A 37 -42.71 -15.20 31.02
N CYS A 38 -42.93 -14.03 31.64
CA CYS A 38 -43.59 -12.90 31.00
C CYS A 38 -42.77 -12.52 29.76
N GLY A 39 -43.31 -12.86 28.59
CA GLY A 39 -42.73 -12.56 27.30
C GLY A 39 -41.86 -13.61 26.63
N LEU A 40 -41.86 -14.90 27.02
CA LEU A 40 -41.16 -15.94 26.24
C LEU A 40 -42.01 -16.35 25.01
N ALA A 41 -41.50 -16.10 23.81
CA ALA A 41 -42.18 -16.36 22.54
C ALA A 41 -41.73 -17.67 21.84
N GLY A 42 -40.53 -18.17 22.13
CA GLY A 42 -40.00 -19.42 21.59
C GLY A 42 -38.85 -19.98 22.42
N GLN A 43 -38.77 -21.30 22.58
CA GLN A 43 -37.63 -21.94 23.23
C GLN A 43 -37.34 -23.33 22.63
N TRP A 44 -36.07 -23.61 22.36
CA TRP A 44 -35.62 -24.92 21.85
C TRP A 44 -34.35 -25.33 22.59
N ASN A 45 -34.41 -26.47 23.28
CA ASN A 45 -33.23 -27.27 23.58
C ASN A 45 -33.24 -28.49 22.66
N PHE A 46 -32.06 -29.03 22.36
CA PHE A 46 -31.96 -30.18 21.47
C PHE A 46 -31.82 -31.51 22.25
N ASP A 47 -32.03 -31.45 23.56
CA ASP A 47 -31.82 -32.53 24.53
C ASP A 47 -32.63 -33.79 24.22
N ASP A 48 -33.86 -33.63 23.75
CA ASP A 48 -34.76 -34.75 23.42
C ASP A 48 -34.59 -35.29 21.99
N GLY A 49 -33.70 -34.66 21.21
CA GLY A 49 -33.42 -35.01 19.82
C GLY A 49 -34.53 -34.69 18.83
N THR A 50 -35.53 -33.89 19.20
CA THR A 50 -36.72 -33.62 18.38
C THR A 50 -36.88 -32.18 17.92
N GLY A 51 -36.03 -31.25 18.39
CA GLY A 51 -36.13 -29.82 18.04
C GLY A 51 -37.49 -29.22 18.42
N THR A 52 -38.11 -29.72 19.49
CA THR A 52 -39.45 -29.33 19.91
C THR A 52 -39.46 -27.94 20.56
N ASP A 53 -40.46 -27.13 20.21
CA ASP A 53 -40.68 -25.83 20.86
C ASP A 53 -41.22 -26.03 22.29
N LEU A 54 -40.42 -25.64 23.26
CA LEU A 54 -40.72 -25.70 24.69
C LEU A 54 -41.50 -24.49 25.21
N SER A 55 -41.67 -23.44 24.40
CA SER A 55 -42.46 -22.27 24.80
C SER A 55 -43.97 -22.54 24.83
N GLY A 56 -44.42 -23.62 24.19
CA GLY A 56 -45.84 -23.97 24.05
C GLY A 56 -46.54 -23.31 22.85
N ASN A 57 -45.81 -22.62 21.98
CA ASN A 57 -46.37 -21.90 20.82
C ASN A 57 -46.37 -22.72 19.51
N GLY A 58 -45.86 -23.95 19.54
CA GLY A 58 -45.97 -24.92 18.45
C GLY A 58 -45.02 -24.68 17.26
N ASN A 59 -43.97 -23.86 17.45
CA ASN A 59 -43.01 -23.52 16.40
C ASN A 59 -41.86 -24.56 16.36
N HIS A 60 -42.15 -25.83 16.05
CA HIS A 60 -41.13 -26.89 16.05
C HIS A 60 -40.01 -26.64 15.00
N ALA A 61 -38.75 -26.87 15.37
CA ALA A 61 -37.60 -26.69 14.48
C ALA A 61 -37.46 -27.83 13.47
N VAL A 62 -37.06 -27.48 12.25
CA VAL A 62 -36.70 -28.39 11.15
C VAL A 62 -35.18 -28.39 11.04
N LEU A 63 -34.51 -29.51 11.34
CA LEU A 63 -33.05 -29.54 11.54
C LEU A 63 -32.20 -29.56 10.26
N GLY A 64 -32.77 -29.66 9.06
CA GLY A 64 -32.01 -29.51 7.80
C GLY A 64 -30.86 -30.51 7.57
N GLY A 65 -30.88 -31.70 8.17
CA GLY A 65 -29.74 -32.64 8.07
C GLY A 65 -28.58 -32.35 9.02
N ALA A 66 -28.70 -31.33 9.88
CA ALA A 66 -27.91 -31.21 11.09
C ALA A 66 -28.13 -32.43 12.01
N LYS A 67 -27.15 -32.69 12.88
CA LYS A 67 -27.14 -33.89 13.73
C LYS A 67 -27.35 -33.52 15.17
N ILE A 68 -28.11 -34.36 15.89
CA ILE A 68 -28.18 -34.27 17.34
C ILE A 68 -26.89 -34.86 17.91
N TYR A 69 -26.13 -34.04 18.62
CA TYR A 69 -24.86 -34.40 19.23
C TYR A 69 -25.05 -34.51 20.75
N SER A 70 -24.80 -35.70 21.30
CA SER A 70 -25.00 -35.93 22.73
C SER A 70 -23.94 -35.21 23.57
N LEU A 71 -24.41 -34.47 24.56
CA LEU A 71 -23.62 -33.85 25.61
C LEU A 71 -23.44 -34.78 26.83
N GLY A 72 -23.97 -36.02 26.80
CA GLY A 72 -23.98 -36.93 27.96
C GLY A 72 -25.13 -36.65 28.95
N GLU A 73 -25.38 -37.56 29.90
CA GLU A 73 -26.44 -37.47 30.93
C GLU A 73 -27.87 -37.17 30.41
N GLY A 74 -28.16 -37.56 29.17
CA GLY A 74 -29.47 -37.31 28.54
C GLY A 74 -29.61 -35.91 27.93
N GLN A 75 -28.51 -35.17 27.82
CA GLN A 75 -28.43 -33.85 27.17
C GLN A 75 -27.87 -33.97 25.76
N ALA A 76 -28.24 -33.04 24.89
CA ALA A 76 -27.79 -32.99 23.51
C ALA A 76 -27.94 -31.58 22.91
N CYS A 77 -27.02 -31.25 22.01
CA CYS A 77 -27.05 -30.01 21.23
C CYS A 77 -27.22 -30.32 19.73
N ILE A 78 -27.40 -29.29 18.92
CA ILE A 78 -27.35 -29.44 17.46
C ILE A 78 -25.93 -29.23 16.95
N GLU A 79 -25.37 -30.22 16.25
CA GLU A 79 -24.14 -30.09 15.44
C GLU A 79 -24.53 -29.74 14.02
N THR A 80 -24.07 -28.57 13.57
CA THR A 80 -24.13 -28.16 12.17
C THR A 80 -22.85 -28.60 11.46
N VAL A 81 -23.00 -29.29 10.33
CA VAL A 81 -21.89 -29.90 9.59
C VAL A 81 -21.91 -29.45 8.13
N SER A 82 -20.76 -29.48 7.46
CA SER A 82 -20.68 -29.01 6.08
C SER A 82 -21.65 -29.73 5.13
N LYS A 83 -22.29 -28.99 4.22
CA LYS A 83 -23.18 -29.49 3.15
C LYS A 83 -24.54 -30.03 3.62
N THR A 84 -24.99 -29.69 4.83
CA THR A 84 -26.37 -29.93 5.27
C THR A 84 -27.23 -28.68 5.01
N GLU A 85 -28.54 -28.87 4.90
CA GLU A 85 -29.49 -27.75 4.88
C GLU A 85 -29.51 -27.04 6.25
N PRO A 86 -29.94 -25.76 6.29
CA PRO A 86 -30.02 -24.99 7.53
C PRO A 86 -31.11 -25.53 8.48
N MET A 87 -30.91 -25.38 9.79
CA MET A 87 -32.01 -25.49 10.74
C MET A 87 -32.99 -24.35 10.50
N ARG A 88 -34.30 -24.62 10.45
CA ARG A 88 -35.36 -23.62 10.25
C ARG A 88 -36.44 -23.75 11.30
N ILE A 89 -36.92 -22.64 11.86
CA ILE A 89 -38.10 -22.58 12.71
C ILE A 89 -39.17 -21.82 11.90
N PRO A 90 -40.23 -22.50 11.44
CA PRO A 90 -41.29 -21.87 10.67
C PRO A 90 -42.11 -20.96 11.58
N VAL A 91 -42.37 -19.73 11.12
CA VAL A 91 -43.18 -18.75 11.84
C VAL A 91 -44.40 -18.40 10.99
N SER A 92 -45.60 -18.44 11.57
CA SER A 92 -46.80 -17.92 10.90
C SER A 92 -46.95 -16.42 11.14
N GLU A 93 -47.61 -15.69 10.24
CA GLU A 93 -47.86 -14.24 10.39
C GLU A 93 -48.57 -13.84 11.71
N ASN A 94 -49.29 -14.79 12.33
CA ASN A 94 -49.98 -14.59 13.61
C ASN A 94 -49.26 -15.27 14.80
N SER A 95 -48.04 -15.75 14.59
CA SER A 95 -47.24 -16.40 15.65
C SER A 95 -46.82 -15.36 16.69
N PRO A 96 -46.71 -15.75 17.97
CA PRO A 96 -46.07 -14.93 19.01
C PRO A 96 -44.62 -14.54 18.67
N LEU A 97 -43.99 -15.26 17.74
CA LEU A 97 -42.66 -14.93 17.21
C LEU A 97 -42.68 -13.78 16.19
N ALA A 98 -43.82 -13.35 15.65
CA ALA A 98 -43.92 -12.26 14.67
C ALA A 98 -43.81 -10.87 15.33
N MET A 99 -42.57 -10.48 15.64
CA MET A 99 -42.25 -9.46 16.65
C MET A 99 -41.65 -8.17 16.08
N SER A 100 -42.04 -7.00 16.63
CA SER A 100 -41.49 -5.68 16.28
C SER A 100 -40.48 -5.11 17.31
N ARG A 101 -40.29 -5.80 18.43
CA ARG A 101 -39.28 -5.59 19.47
C ARG A 101 -39.08 -6.90 20.23
N GLY A 102 -37.89 -7.15 20.80
CA GLY A 102 -37.66 -8.43 21.47
C GLY A 102 -36.21 -8.71 21.81
N THR A 103 -35.97 -9.85 22.45
CA THR A 103 -34.63 -10.34 22.81
C THR A 103 -34.46 -11.77 22.33
N ILE A 104 -33.28 -12.08 21.83
CA ILE A 104 -32.90 -13.44 21.42
C ILE A 104 -31.64 -13.82 22.18
N CYS A 105 -31.62 -15.01 22.77
CA CYS A 105 -30.44 -15.53 23.44
C CYS A 105 -30.24 -17.02 23.23
N PHE A 106 -29.00 -17.49 23.20
CA PHE A 106 -28.68 -18.91 22.99
C PHE A 106 -27.24 -19.24 23.40
N TRP A 107 -26.96 -20.53 23.58
CA TRP A 107 -25.62 -21.05 23.83
C TRP A 107 -24.94 -21.50 22.55
N LEU A 108 -23.66 -21.17 22.42
CA LEU A 108 -22.89 -21.42 21.20
C LEU A 108 -21.47 -21.90 21.51
N ASN A 109 -21.00 -22.89 20.74
CA ASN A 109 -19.60 -23.31 20.71
C ASN A 109 -19.07 -23.34 19.26
N THR A 110 -17.91 -22.71 19.04
CA THR A 110 -17.26 -22.62 17.72
C THR A 110 -15.96 -23.45 17.64
N ILE A 111 -15.83 -24.26 16.59
CA ILE A 111 -14.70 -25.20 16.40
C ILE A 111 -13.71 -24.64 15.35
N SER A 112 -12.46 -24.38 15.75
CA SER A 112 -11.51 -23.54 14.98
C SER A 112 -10.76 -24.22 13.82
N ASP A 113 -10.74 -25.56 13.71
CA ASP A 113 -9.87 -26.31 12.80
C ASP A 113 -10.58 -27.04 11.64
N ARG A 114 -11.92 -27.06 11.56
CA ARG A 114 -12.69 -27.41 10.35
C ARG A 114 -12.75 -26.26 9.32
N SER A 115 -11.74 -25.38 9.34
CA SER A 115 -11.72 -24.05 8.73
C SER A 115 -11.38 -23.98 7.23
N ASN A 116 -11.29 -25.12 6.53
CA ASN A 116 -11.16 -25.12 5.06
C ASN A 116 -12.49 -24.81 4.33
N ILE A 117 -13.60 -24.70 5.06
CA ILE A 117 -14.94 -24.44 4.51
C ILE A 117 -15.38 -22.98 4.76
N LEU A 118 -14.67 -22.23 5.62
CA LEU A 118 -14.92 -20.81 5.94
C LEU A 118 -14.35 -19.82 4.90
N ARG A 119 -13.87 -20.30 3.74
CA ARG A 119 -13.33 -19.46 2.65
C ARG A 119 -14.40 -18.87 1.73
N TYR A 120 -15.66 -19.25 1.90
CA TYR A 120 -16.79 -18.68 1.20
C TYR A 120 -17.82 -18.19 2.22
N ASN A 121 -18.54 -17.15 1.84
CA ASN A 121 -19.55 -16.42 2.61
C ASN A 121 -20.46 -17.36 3.43
N ASN A 122 -20.07 -17.72 4.66
CA ASN A 122 -20.80 -18.69 5.47
C ASN A 122 -21.89 -17.96 6.26
N ASP A 123 -22.99 -17.66 5.57
CA ASP A 123 -24.16 -17.02 6.12
C ASP A 123 -24.48 -17.57 7.51
N ALA A 124 -24.59 -16.65 8.45
CA ALA A 124 -24.65 -16.92 9.87
C ALA A 124 -26.08 -17.22 10.35
N ILE A 125 -26.30 -17.38 11.66
CA ILE A 125 -27.67 -17.46 12.20
C ILE A 125 -28.44 -16.22 11.72
N GLU A 126 -29.57 -16.44 11.06
CA GLU A 126 -30.34 -15.38 10.44
C GLU A 126 -31.75 -15.43 10.99
N LEU A 127 -32.30 -14.26 11.26
CA LEU A 127 -33.65 -14.10 11.77
C LEU A 127 -34.36 -13.19 10.78
N ASN A 128 -35.32 -13.73 10.04
CA ASN A 128 -35.93 -13.05 8.90
C ASN A 128 -37.29 -12.46 9.31
N THR A 129 -37.55 -11.19 8.94
CA THR A 129 -38.87 -10.54 9.04
C THR A 129 -39.33 -10.21 7.62
N TYR A 130 -40.62 -10.26 7.32
CA TYR A 130 -41.10 -10.07 5.94
C TYR A 130 -40.65 -8.68 5.41
N ARG A 131 -39.93 -8.68 4.27
CA ARG A 131 -39.39 -7.50 3.55
C ARG A 131 -38.36 -6.60 4.28
N GLY A 132 -37.71 -7.10 5.34
CA GLY A 132 -36.49 -6.51 5.91
C GLY A 132 -35.91 -7.42 6.99
N CYS A 133 -34.67 -7.91 6.86
CA CYS A 133 -34.21 -9.00 7.74
C CYS A 133 -33.57 -8.47 9.02
N PHE A 134 -34.00 -8.82 10.24
CA PHE A 134 -33.25 -8.55 11.49
C PHE A 134 -32.17 -9.62 11.67
N GLN A 135 -31.04 -9.50 10.99
CA GLN A 135 -30.07 -10.60 10.89
C GLN A 135 -29.08 -10.59 12.04
N VAL A 136 -29.06 -11.65 12.83
CA VAL A 136 -28.02 -11.81 13.85
C VAL A 136 -26.81 -12.59 13.35
N ARG A 137 -25.91 -11.98 12.56
CA ARG A 137 -24.83 -12.75 11.93
C ARG A 137 -23.64 -13.03 12.86
N PHE A 138 -23.40 -14.30 13.12
CA PHE A 138 -22.17 -14.91 13.64
C PHE A 138 -21.36 -15.55 12.50
N ARG A 139 -20.42 -14.82 11.90
CA ARG A 139 -19.56 -15.40 10.85
C ARG A 139 -18.29 -15.95 11.48
N GLY A 140 -17.93 -17.18 11.12
CA GLY A 140 -16.63 -17.73 11.45
C GLY A 140 -15.61 -17.38 10.37
N GLU A 141 -14.65 -16.51 10.66
CA GLU A 141 -13.34 -16.54 10.00
C GLU A 141 -12.24 -16.64 11.06
N LYS A 142 -12.18 -17.81 11.72
CA LYS A 142 -11.16 -18.19 12.72
C LYS A 142 -11.07 -17.30 13.96
N GLU A 143 -12.01 -16.39 14.14
CA GLU A 143 -12.29 -15.60 15.35
C GLU A 143 -13.81 -15.52 15.42
N PHE A 144 -14.41 -15.75 16.59
CA PHE A 144 -15.83 -15.52 16.75
C PHE A 144 -16.08 -14.02 16.70
N GLU A 145 -16.70 -13.57 15.62
CA GLU A 145 -17.10 -12.20 15.45
C GLU A 145 -18.65 -12.17 15.38
N TYR A 146 -19.28 -11.56 16.39
CA TYR A 146 -20.69 -11.18 16.37
C TYR A 146 -20.81 -9.99 15.42
N TRP A 147 -21.23 -10.22 14.18
CA TRP A 147 -21.14 -9.20 13.15
C TRP A 147 -22.40 -8.42 12.89
N GLU A 148 -23.59 -8.96 13.14
CA GLU A 148 -24.78 -8.28 12.64
C GLU A 148 -25.92 -8.43 13.62
N GLY A 149 -26.64 -7.34 13.86
CA GLY A 149 -28.09 -7.27 14.00
C GLY A 149 -28.53 -6.37 12.84
N ILE A 150 -28.38 -6.82 11.60
CA ILE A 150 -28.60 -5.99 10.40
C ILE A 150 -30.10 -5.87 10.10
N LEU A 151 -30.52 -4.78 9.45
CA LEU A 151 -31.70 -4.72 8.56
C LEU A 151 -31.20 -4.72 7.12
N ASP A 152 -31.60 -5.71 6.31
CA ASP A 152 -30.95 -6.04 5.03
C ASP A 152 -30.99 -4.97 3.91
N TYR A 153 -30.17 -5.23 2.88
CA TYR A 153 -29.67 -4.46 1.75
C TYR A 153 -30.71 -3.90 0.76
N ASP A 154 -31.95 -4.39 0.76
CA ASP A 154 -33.00 -3.96 -0.18
C ASP A 154 -33.75 -2.68 0.26
N TRP A 155 -33.24 -1.95 1.26
CA TRP A 155 -33.83 -0.68 1.68
C TRP A 155 -33.25 0.52 0.93
N PRO A 156 -34.04 1.24 0.11
CA PRO A 156 -33.60 2.50 -0.44
C PRO A 156 -33.80 3.61 0.62
N GLN A 157 -32.73 4.35 0.95
CA GLN A 157 -32.71 5.74 1.46
C GLN A 157 -32.37 6.05 2.94
N TYR A 158 -32.18 5.11 3.88
CA TYR A 158 -31.87 5.50 5.27
C TYR A 158 -30.70 4.71 5.91
N ASP A 159 -29.80 5.43 6.58
CA ASP A 159 -28.45 5.01 6.98
C ASP A 159 -28.44 4.32 8.37
N MET A 160 -28.67 3.01 8.41
CA MET A 160 -28.47 2.16 9.61
C MET A 160 -27.03 1.64 9.74
N ARG A 161 -26.03 2.25 9.07
CA ARG A 161 -24.66 1.70 9.00
C ARG A 161 -23.75 2.10 10.16
N GLU A 162 -24.29 2.51 11.31
CA GLU A 162 -23.50 2.53 12.55
C GLU A 162 -23.38 1.10 13.10
N TRP A 163 -22.24 0.46 12.81
CA TRP A 163 -22.04 -0.97 13.06
C TRP A 163 -22.08 -1.32 14.54
N ALA A 164 -23.14 -2.04 14.86
CA ALA A 164 -23.61 -2.35 16.18
C ALA A 164 -22.55 -2.96 17.13
N PHE A 165 -21.69 -3.84 16.62
CA PHE A 165 -20.83 -4.67 17.48
C PHE A 165 -19.43 -4.95 16.90
N TYR A 166 -18.97 -4.17 15.91
CA TYR A 166 -17.73 -4.46 15.22
C TYR A 166 -16.50 -3.70 15.77
N PRO A 167 -15.39 -4.39 16.10
CA PRO A 167 -15.28 -5.50 17.04
C PRO A 167 -15.07 -4.96 18.46
N HIS A 168 -16.07 -5.12 19.33
CA HIS A 168 -15.84 -4.86 20.76
C HIS A 168 -15.06 -6.04 21.35
N VAL A 169 -13.89 -5.82 21.98
CA VAL A 169 -13.00 -6.93 22.38
C VAL A 169 -13.64 -7.94 23.33
N LYS A 170 -14.60 -7.49 24.15
CA LYS A 170 -15.38 -8.39 25.02
C LYS A 170 -16.29 -9.37 24.26
N ALA A 171 -16.59 -9.12 22.98
CA ALA A 171 -17.46 -9.97 22.15
C ALA A 171 -16.71 -11.16 21.52
N THR A 172 -15.37 -11.10 21.42
CA THR A 172 -14.57 -12.10 20.69
C THR A 172 -14.36 -13.39 21.48
N ILE A 173 -14.49 -14.54 20.81
CA ILE A 173 -14.32 -15.89 21.38
C ILE A 173 -13.45 -16.75 20.46
N GLY A 174 -12.52 -17.51 21.03
CA GLY A 174 -11.63 -18.37 20.26
C GLY A 174 -11.19 -19.64 20.99
N ASP A 175 -11.79 -19.95 22.13
CA ASP A 175 -11.34 -20.99 23.07
C ASP A 175 -12.04 -22.35 22.90
N SER A 176 -12.99 -22.45 21.95
CA SER A 176 -13.87 -23.62 21.77
C SER A 176 -14.62 -24.00 23.05
N GLU A 177 -14.91 -23.01 23.90
CA GLU A 177 -15.84 -23.13 25.01
C GLU A 177 -17.25 -22.72 24.58
N TRP A 178 -18.21 -23.08 25.42
CA TRP A 178 -19.60 -22.68 25.25
C TRP A 178 -19.83 -21.31 25.90
N HIS A 179 -20.51 -20.42 25.19
CA HIS A 179 -20.84 -19.08 25.69
C HIS A 179 -22.30 -18.72 25.44
N LEU A 180 -22.89 -17.95 26.36
CA LEU A 180 -24.24 -17.41 26.19
C LEU A 180 -24.16 -16.07 25.46
N PHE A 181 -24.91 -15.95 24.37
CA PHE A 181 -25.11 -14.69 23.67
C PHE A 181 -26.54 -14.21 23.81
N ALA A 182 -26.73 -12.89 23.91
CA ALA A 182 -28.05 -12.29 23.83
C ALA A 182 -28.00 -10.95 23.09
N VAL A 183 -29.04 -10.64 22.32
CA VAL A 183 -29.26 -9.31 21.74
C VAL A 183 -30.73 -8.92 21.79
N ALA A 184 -30.94 -7.64 22.13
CA ALA A 184 -32.24 -7.02 22.21
C ALA A 184 -32.33 -5.87 21.20
N TYR A 185 -33.46 -5.82 20.48
CA TYR A 185 -33.88 -4.67 19.69
C TYR A 185 -35.00 -3.94 20.41
N ASP A 186 -34.76 -2.67 20.74
CA ASP A 186 -35.69 -1.80 21.45
C ASP A 186 -36.00 -0.54 20.61
N ASP A 187 -37.06 -0.63 19.82
CA ASP A 187 -37.55 0.50 19.01
C ASP A 187 -38.03 1.69 19.85
N GLU A 188 -38.57 1.44 21.05
CA GLU A 188 -39.10 2.51 21.91
C GLU A 188 -37.96 3.34 22.50
N ALA A 189 -36.93 2.68 23.02
CA ALA A 189 -35.73 3.34 23.51
C ALA A 189 -34.76 3.74 22.39
N LYS A 190 -35.08 3.41 21.13
CA LYS A 190 -34.24 3.63 19.96
C LYS A 190 -32.83 3.08 20.17
N GLN A 191 -32.73 1.80 20.53
CA GLN A 191 -31.43 1.18 20.74
C GLN A 191 -31.38 -0.30 20.40
N ILE A 192 -30.16 -0.79 20.18
CA ILE A 192 -29.82 -2.22 20.18
C ILE A 192 -28.84 -2.46 21.32
N VAL A 193 -29.04 -3.54 22.09
CA VAL A 193 -28.18 -3.91 23.23
C VAL A 193 -27.73 -5.35 23.08
N GLY A 194 -26.46 -5.62 23.40
CA GLY A 194 -25.90 -6.97 23.31
C GLY A 194 -25.14 -7.39 24.56
N TRP A 195 -25.18 -8.69 24.83
CA TRP A 195 -24.57 -9.34 26.00
C TRP A 195 -23.79 -10.59 25.62
N ARG A 196 -22.79 -10.88 26.44
CA ARG A 196 -22.06 -12.15 26.47
C ARG A 196 -21.94 -12.60 27.92
N ASP A 197 -22.24 -13.87 28.19
CA ASP A 197 -22.04 -14.50 29.50
C ASP A 197 -22.65 -13.71 30.68
N GLY A 198 -23.80 -13.09 30.45
CA GLY A 198 -24.50 -12.28 31.45
C GLY A 198 -23.99 -10.84 31.61
N GLU A 199 -23.00 -10.41 30.82
CA GLU A 199 -22.45 -9.05 30.85
C GLU A 199 -22.79 -8.27 29.57
N GLN A 200 -23.21 -7.01 29.73
CA GLN A 200 -23.49 -6.13 28.60
C GLN A 200 -22.16 -5.77 27.90
N ILE A 201 -22.11 -5.96 26.58
CA ILE A 201 -20.92 -5.73 25.76
C ILE A 201 -21.03 -4.52 24.84
N ALA A 202 -22.24 -4.11 24.42
CA ALA A 202 -22.44 -2.84 23.71
C ALA A 202 -23.91 -2.36 23.75
N THR A 203 -24.08 -1.06 23.48
CA THR A 203 -25.37 -0.37 23.26
C THR A 203 -25.24 0.57 22.08
N ILE A 204 -26.23 0.60 21.20
CA ILE A 204 -26.21 1.38 19.96
C ILE A 204 -27.40 2.32 19.96
N ASP A 205 -27.15 3.59 19.68
CA ASP A 205 -28.17 4.63 19.63
C ASP A 205 -28.76 4.72 18.21
N LEU A 206 -30.07 4.51 18.10
CA LEU A 206 -30.85 4.59 16.87
C LEU A 206 -31.70 5.86 16.80
N SER A 207 -31.46 6.85 17.66
CA SER A 207 -32.29 8.07 17.78
C SER A 207 -32.34 8.89 16.49
N THR A 208 -31.33 8.77 15.62
CA THR A 208 -31.26 9.45 14.32
C THR A 208 -31.78 8.62 13.15
N VAL A 209 -32.26 7.40 13.42
CA VAL A 209 -32.70 6.44 12.41
C VAL A 209 -34.23 6.32 12.37
N ASP A 210 -34.79 6.37 11.16
CA ASP A 210 -36.20 6.03 10.92
C ASP A 210 -36.41 4.52 10.98
N THR A 211 -37.18 4.08 11.99
CA THR A 211 -37.46 2.68 12.29
C THR A 211 -38.90 2.29 11.93
N GLU A 212 -39.68 3.17 11.29
CA GLU A 212 -41.08 2.92 10.90
C GLU A 212 -41.29 1.56 10.22
N PRO A 213 -40.41 1.09 9.34
CA PRO A 213 -40.77 -0.09 8.58
C PRO A 213 -40.43 -1.44 9.24
N LEU A 214 -39.73 -1.44 10.39
CA LEU A 214 -39.69 -2.59 11.31
C LEU A 214 -41.03 -2.83 12.04
N ARG A 215 -41.90 -1.81 12.10
CA ARG A 215 -43.15 -1.85 12.87
C ARG A 215 -44.30 -2.59 12.17
N ARG A 216 -44.23 -2.83 10.85
CA ARG A 216 -45.38 -3.33 10.06
C ARG A 216 -45.40 -4.84 9.81
N GLU A 217 -44.27 -5.56 9.86
CA GLU A 217 -44.19 -6.86 9.15
C GLU A 217 -43.61 -8.08 9.92
N GLY A 218 -43.03 -7.95 11.13
CA GLY A 218 -42.74 -9.04 12.10
C GLY A 218 -41.84 -10.22 11.64
N LEU A 219 -41.16 -10.94 12.55
CA LEU A 219 -40.33 -12.12 12.18
C LEU A 219 -41.21 -13.22 11.55
N THR A 220 -40.76 -13.76 10.41
CA THR A 220 -41.49 -14.75 9.60
C THR A 220 -40.72 -16.06 9.35
N GLU A 221 -39.40 -16.11 9.58
CA GLU A 221 -38.61 -17.35 9.57
C GLU A 221 -37.34 -17.16 10.43
N ILE A 222 -36.92 -18.18 11.18
CA ILE A 222 -35.62 -18.19 11.87
C ILE A 222 -34.82 -19.35 11.30
N HIS A 223 -33.58 -19.12 10.84
CA HIS A 223 -32.72 -20.20 10.40
C HIS A 223 -31.26 -20.04 10.83
N THR A 224 -30.54 -21.16 10.93
CA THR A 224 -29.08 -21.11 10.95
C THR A 224 -28.61 -20.94 9.51
N GLY A 225 -27.82 -19.94 9.12
CA GLY A 225 -27.44 -19.81 7.71
C GLY A 225 -26.66 -21.02 7.16
N GLU A 226 -26.64 -21.18 5.83
CA GLU A 226 -26.20 -22.40 5.13
C GLU A 226 -24.72 -22.77 5.37
N GLY A 227 -23.92 -21.84 5.90
CA GLY A 227 -22.49 -22.02 6.16
C GLY A 227 -22.09 -22.18 7.63
N PHE A 228 -23.03 -22.12 8.58
CA PHE A 228 -22.70 -22.29 9.99
C PHE A 228 -22.21 -23.72 10.28
N VAL A 229 -21.03 -23.84 10.93
CA VAL A 229 -20.44 -25.12 11.38
C VAL A 229 -20.00 -24.95 12.83
N GLY A 230 -20.66 -25.66 13.73
CA GLY A 230 -20.46 -25.57 15.17
C GLY A 230 -21.59 -26.22 15.95
N PHE A 231 -21.62 -25.96 17.26
CA PHE A 231 -22.66 -26.47 18.14
C PHE A 231 -23.52 -25.33 18.69
N LEU A 232 -24.83 -25.53 18.73
CA LEU A 232 -25.80 -24.58 19.28
C LEU A 232 -26.77 -25.29 20.22
N ASP A 233 -27.21 -24.60 21.27
CA ASP A 233 -28.21 -25.14 22.20
C ASP A 233 -28.95 -24.02 22.96
N ASP A 234 -30.06 -24.37 23.61
CA ASP A 234 -30.94 -23.51 24.41
C ASP A 234 -31.25 -22.14 23.76
N LEU A 235 -31.81 -22.18 22.55
CA LEU A 235 -32.27 -20.98 21.84
C LEU A 235 -33.57 -20.46 22.46
N ARG A 236 -33.59 -19.19 22.86
CA ARG A 236 -34.76 -18.52 23.45
C ARG A 236 -35.05 -17.20 22.74
N ILE A 237 -36.33 -16.93 22.57
CA ILE A 237 -36.83 -15.70 21.95
C ILE A 237 -37.88 -15.10 22.86
N TYR A 238 -37.71 -13.82 23.16
CA TYR A 238 -38.57 -13.04 24.04
C TYR A 238 -39.22 -11.88 23.30
N ASP A 239 -40.46 -11.59 23.68
CA ASP A 239 -41.33 -10.56 23.10
C ASP A 239 -41.15 -9.14 23.62
N LYS A 240 -40.06 -8.98 24.36
CA LYS A 240 -39.64 -7.73 24.95
C LYS A 240 -38.12 -7.66 24.98
N PRO A 241 -37.56 -6.44 24.96
CA PRO A 241 -36.19 -6.21 25.40
C PRO A 241 -36.01 -6.68 26.85
N LEU A 242 -35.02 -7.54 27.10
CA LEU A 242 -34.65 -7.99 28.43
C LEU A 242 -33.64 -7.03 29.06
N THR A 243 -33.70 -6.93 30.38
CA THR A 243 -32.74 -6.16 31.17
C THR A 243 -31.46 -6.95 31.46
N ASP A 244 -30.38 -6.26 31.81
CA ASP A 244 -29.11 -6.87 32.26
C ASP A 244 -29.31 -7.94 33.33
N ALA A 245 -30.19 -7.67 34.30
CA ALA A 245 -30.48 -8.59 35.39
C ALA A 245 -31.19 -9.87 34.90
N GLU A 246 -32.06 -9.76 33.91
CA GLU A 246 -32.75 -10.90 33.31
C GLU A 246 -31.79 -11.76 32.48
N ILE A 247 -30.90 -11.15 31.68
CA ILE A 247 -29.87 -11.86 30.93
C ILE A 247 -28.86 -12.55 31.87
N ARG A 248 -28.42 -11.85 32.91
CA ARG A 248 -27.52 -12.44 33.91
C ARG A 248 -28.16 -13.62 34.63
N ARG A 249 -29.46 -13.54 34.94
CA ARG A 249 -30.20 -14.66 35.52
C ARG A 249 -30.25 -15.87 34.58
N ILE A 250 -30.53 -15.65 33.28
CA ILE A 250 -30.53 -16.74 32.28
C ILE A 250 -29.15 -17.42 32.24
N TYR A 251 -28.07 -16.64 32.21
CA TYR A 251 -26.71 -17.17 32.27
C TYR A 251 -26.47 -17.98 33.54
N ASP A 252 -26.78 -17.43 34.72
CA ASP A 252 -26.53 -18.09 36.00
C ASP A 252 -27.31 -19.41 36.16
N GLU A 253 -28.53 -19.48 35.62
CA GLU A 253 -29.37 -20.68 35.66
C GLU A 253 -28.89 -21.79 34.69
N THR A 254 -28.23 -21.43 33.58
CA THR A 254 -27.90 -22.37 32.50
C THR A 254 -26.41 -22.71 32.42
N LYS A 255 -25.51 -21.85 32.92
CA LYS A 255 -24.06 -22.03 32.77
C LYS A 255 -23.51 -23.34 33.30
N ALA A 256 -24.12 -23.93 34.33
CA ALA A 256 -23.66 -25.19 34.91
C ALA A 256 -23.74 -26.37 33.91
N ILE A 257 -24.65 -26.29 32.94
CA ILE A 257 -24.80 -27.28 31.86
C ILE A 257 -23.58 -27.26 30.95
N TYR A 258 -23.03 -26.07 30.70
CA TYR A 258 -21.99 -25.81 29.69
C TYR A 258 -20.59 -25.60 30.29
N ALA A 259 -20.48 -25.35 31.59
CA ALA A 259 -19.24 -25.02 32.28
C ALA A 259 -18.18 -26.12 32.12
N GLY A 260 -16.97 -25.71 31.73
CA GLY A 260 -15.81 -26.61 31.58
C GLY A 260 -15.88 -27.58 30.40
N ARG A 261 -16.91 -27.47 29.54
CA ARG A 261 -17.00 -28.26 28.31
C ARG A 261 -16.23 -27.60 27.17
N ARG A 262 -15.44 -28.42 26.49
CA ARG A 262 -14.70 -28.06 25.28
C ARG A 262 -14.93 -29.13 24.22
N ASP A 263 -15.65 -28.79 23.17
CA ASP A 263 -15.90 -29.69 22.05
C ASP A 263 -14.86 -29.39 20.96
N THR A 264 -13.70 -30.08 21.05
CA THR A 264 -12.56 -29.94 20.13
C THR A 264 -12.51 -31.03 19.07
N ASN A 265 -11.84 -30.76 17.95
CA ASN A 265 -11.39 -31.77 17.00
C ASN A 265 -9.94 -32.21 17.37
N PRO A 266 -9.62 -33.52 17.39
CA PRO A 266 -8.34 -34.07 17.88
C PRO A 266 -7.08 -33.79 17.01
N ALA A 267 -7.07 -32.78 16.14
CA ALA A 267 -5.96 -32.50 15.23
C ALA A 267 -5.24 -31.18 15.53
N GLU A 268 -4.56 -31.10 16.69
CA GLU A 268 -3.60 -30.05 16.96
C GLU A 268 -2.39 -30.17 16.01
N SER A 269 -2.46 -29.51 14.85
CA SER A 269 -1.29 -29.35 13.97
C SER A 269 -0.31 -28.33 14.57
N ARG A 270 0.95 -28.73 14.70
CA ARG A 270 2.06 -27.85 15.12
C ARG A 270 2.24 -26.70 14.14
N GLN A 271 2.35 -25.47 14.67
CA GLN A 271 2.68 -24.27 13.91
C GLN A 271 4.11 -24.35 13.33
N ASN A 272 4.27 -24.02 12.06
CA ASN A 272 5.58 -23.78 11.46
C ASN A 272 5.90 -22.28 11.58
N THR A 273 6.85 -21.93 12.45
CA THR A 273 7.50 -20.61 12.42
C THR A 273 8.71 -20.70 11.49
N TYR A 274 8.85 -19.76 10.55
CA TYR A 274 10.13 -19.62 9.85
C TYR A 274 11.19 -19.25 10.88
N LYS A 275 12.16 -20.15 11.06
CA LYS A 275 13.32 -19.95 11.92
C LYS A 275 14.44 -19.47 11.03
N TYR A 276 15.00 -18.30 11.37
CA TYR A 276 16.20 -17.78 10.72
C TYR A 276 17.28 -18.86 10.68
N GLN A 277 17.82 -19.13 9.50
CA GLN A 277 18.95 -20.02 9.30
C GLN A 277 20.16 -19.19 8.89
N GLU A 278 21.36 -19.65 9.21
CA GLU A 278 22.57 -18.89 8.88
C GLU A 278 22.77 -18.72 7.36
N ILE A 279 22.24 -19.65 6.54
CA ILE A 279 22.23 -19.53 5.08
C ILE A 279 21.44 -18.31 4.60
N ASP A 280 20.45 -17.86 5.37
CA ASP A 280 19.59 -16.73 5.04
C ASP A 280 20.24 -15.37 5.34
N ARG A 281 21.44 -15.35 5.95
CA ARG A 281 22.08 -14.13 6.47
C ARG A 281 22.17 -13.01 5.45
N THR A 282 22.52 -13.33 4.21
CA THR A 282 22.68 -12.33 3.14
C THR A 282 21.34 -11.80 2.63
N LEU A 283 20.28 -12.61 2.59
CA LEU A 283 18.91 -12.15 2.32
C LEU A 283 18.41 -11.26 3.47
N TYR A 284 18.59 -11.71 4.70
CA TYR A 284 18.09 -11.06 5.92
C TYR A 284 18.71 -9.68 6.16
N LYS A 285 19.98 -9.49 5.83
CA LYS A 285 20.67 -8.20 5.98
C LYS A 285 20.23 -7.13 4.97
N ALA A 286 19.58 -7.51 3.87
CA ALA A 286 19.18 -6.61 2.78
C ALA A 286 20.33 -5.67 2.33
N TRP A 287 20.23 -4.36 2.55
CA TRP A 287 21.28 -3.40 2.19
C TRP A 287 22.29 -3.14 3.32
N LEU A 288 22.06 -3.60 4.55
CA LEU A 288 23.01 -3.45 5.66
C LEU A 288 23.98 -4.63 5.74
N GLN A 289 24.64 -4.94 4.61
CA GLN A 289 25.55 -6.09 4.52
C GLN A 289 26.84 -5.89 5.32
N PHE A 290 27.38 -4.66 5.27
CA PHE A 290 28.70 -4.27 5.78
C PHE A 290 29.81 -5.18 5.22
N ASN A 291 29.80 -5.36 3.90
CA ASN A 291 30.77 -6.20 3.19
C ASN A 291 32.22 -5.74 3.51
N PRO A 292 33.17 -6.68 3.65
CA PRO A 292 34.58 -6.34 3.83
C PRO A 292 35.08 -5.40 2.73
N LEU A 293 35.84 -4.36 3.11
CA LEU A 293 36.40 -3.38 2.18
C LEU A 293 37.91 -3.56 2.06
N ASP A 294 38.41 -3.68 0.83
CA ASP A 294 39.84 -3.84 0.54
C ASP A 294 40.51 -2.46 0.65
N THR A 295 41.08 -2.14 1.81
CA THR A 295 41.48 -0.77 2.15
C THR A 295 42.99 -0.58 2.16
N GLY A 296 43.48 0.12 1.13
CA GLY A 296 44.71 0.91 1.23
C GLY A 296 44.53 2.08 2.20
N GLN A 297 44.58 1.81 3.50
CA GLN A 297 44.83 2.71 4.66
C GLN A 297 44.12 4.07 4.82
N HIS A 298 43.39 4.63 3.85
CA HIS A 298 43.04 6.06 3.90
C HIS A 298 41.87 6.44 4.82
N ASN A 299 41.04 5.50 5.32
CA ASN A 299 39.89 5.80 6.21
C ASN A 299 39.67 4.85 7.40
N GLN A 300 40.25 3.66 7.38
CA GLN A 300 40.03 2.61 8.38
C GLN A 300 40.40 3.04 9.82
N ASP A 301 41.46 3.83 9.95
CA ASP A 301 41.99 4.30 11.23
C ASP A 301 41.03 5.23 12.00
N LEU A 302 40.19 6.00 11.30
CA LEU A 302 39.15 6.85 11.92
C LEU A 302 38.20 6.04 12.78
N PHE A 303 37.87 4.82 12.35
CA PHE A 303 36.93 3.96 13.07
C PHE A 303 37.55 3.30 14.30
N ARG A 304 38.87 3.37 14.52
CA ARG A 304 39.49 2.74 15.71
C ARG A 304 38.99 3.33 17.02
N ASN A 305 38.66 4.61 17.00
CA ASN A 305 38.15 5.35 18.14
C ASN A 305 36.82 6.02 17.75
N ILE A 306 35.74 5.61 18.38
CA ILE A 306 34.41 6.21 18.21
C ILE A 306 34.06 6.91 19.53
N ILE A 307 33.82 8.20 19.48
CA ILE A 307 33.53 9.04 20.63
C ILE A 307 32.05 9.39 20.62
N ALA A 308 31.35 8.98 21.67
CA ALA A 308 29.96 9.32 21.92
C ALA A 308 29.86 9.78 23.38
N GLU A 309 30.03 11.08 23.60
CA GLU A 309 30.04 11.65 24.95
C GLU A 309 28.67 11.49 25.64
N GLY A 310 28.71 11.22 26.94
CA GLY A 310 27.53 11.08 27.78
C GLY A 310 26.70 9.81 27.56
N ALA A 311 25.61 9.68 28.32
CA ALA A 311 24.81 8.45 28.41
C ALA A 311 23.51 8.46 27.57
N ASN A 312 23.39 9.35 26.57
CA ASN A 312 22.18 9.40 25.74
C ASN A 312 22.05 8.13 24.87
N SER A 313 20.99 7.34 25.06
CA SER A 313 20.84 6.03 24.40
C SER A 313 20.82 6.11 22.88
N THR A 314 20.19 7.11 22.27
CA THR A 314 20.12 7.28 20.82
C THR A 314 21.51 7.55 20.22
N VAL A 315 22.34 8.39 20.87
CA VAL A 315 23.73 8.63 20.43
C VAL A 315 24.59 7.37 20.62
N GLN A 316 24.39 6.62 21.71
CA GLN A 316 25.07 5.33 21.92
C GLN A 316 24.66 4.27 20.90
N THR A 317 23.40 4.28 20.44
CA THR A 317 22.94 3.43 19.32
C THR A 317 23.70 3.78 18.04
N ALA A 318 23.83 5.06 17.69
CA ALA A 318 24.62 5.50 16.53
C ALA A 318 26.09 5.02 16.60
N ALA A 319 26.73 5.12 17.78
CA ALA A 319 28.07 4.61 18.00
C ALA A 319 28.17 3.09 17.84
N SER A 320 27.16 2.36 18.32
CA SER A 320 27.09 0.90 18.22
C SER A 320 26.91 0.43 16.78
N GLU A 321 26.19 1.17 15.95
CA GLU A 321 26.05 0.90 14.52
C GLU A 321 27.38 1.09 13.77
N LEU A 322 28.07 2.20 14.02
CA LEU A 322 29.39 2.43 13.44
C LEU A 322 30.40 1.38 13.90
N ALA A 323 30.30 0.94 15.17
CA ALA A 323 31.17 -0.09 15.70
C ALA A 323 30.96 -1.45 15.02
N GLN A 324 29.69 -1.85 14.83
CA GLN A 324 29.34 -3.08 14.11
C GLN A 324 29.75 -3.03 12.64
N ALA A 325 29.53 -1.89 11.98
CA ALA A 325 29.96 -1.68 10.60
C ALA A 325 31.49 -1.79 10.48
N ALA A 326 32.24 -1.15 11.38
CA ALA A 326 33.71 -1.23 11.39
C ALA A 326 34.23 -2.66 11.63
N GLU A 327 33.62 -3.40 12.55
CA GLU A 327 33.99 -4.80 12.82
C GLU A 327 33.79 -5.67 11.57
N SER A 328 32.68 -5.48 10.86
CA SER A 328 32.36 -6.24 9.64
C SER A 328 33.21 -5.81 8.43
N MET A 329 33.38 -4.50 8.20
CA MET A 329 34.08 -3.97 7.02
C MET A 329 35.60 -4.08 7.13
N PHE A 330 36.16 -3.96 8.34
CA PHE A 330 37.60 -3.77 8.56
C PHE A 330 38.26 -4.82 9.45
N ASN A 331 37.50 -5.78 9.97
CA ASN A 331 37.99 -6.90 10.78
C ASN A 331 38.78 -6.47 12.04
N PHE A 332 38.34 -5.41 12.72
CA PHE A 332 38.78 -5.08 14.08
C PHE A 332 37.63 -4.52 14.90
N LYS A 333 37.67 -4.74 16.22
CA LYS A 333 36.69 -4.16 17.14
C LYS A 333 37.13 -2.75 17.56
N PRO A 334 36.34 -1.70 17.30
CA PRO A 334 36.70 -0.34 17.67
C PRO A 334 36.51 -0.09 19.17
N THR A 335 37.20 0.94 19.68
CA THR A 335 36.97 1.44 21.05
C THR A 335 35.89 2.51 21.01
N VAL A 336 34.79 2.28 21.71
CA VAL A 336 33.76 3.29 21.95
C VAL A 336 34.04 3.97 23.28
N SER A 337 34.15 5.31 23.29
CA SER A 337 34.47 6.09 24.49
C SER A 337 33.45 7.19 24.75
N GLU A 338 33.15 7.42 26.02
CA GLU A 338 32.30 8.52 26.50
C GLU A 338 33.09 9.81 26.77
N ILE A 339 34.40 9.84 26.46
CA ILE A 339 35.30 10.96 26.76
C ILE A 339 35.95 11.47 25.47
N ALA A 340 35.92 12.79 25.25
CA ALA A 340 36.44 13.46 24.05
C ALA A 340 37.95 13.30 23.80
N THR A 341 38.74 13.06 24.85
CA THR A 341 40.20 13.17 24.83
C THR A 341 40.87 11.85 24.44
N VAL A 342 40.66 11.43 23.19
CA VAL A 342 41.40 10.32 22.57
C VAL A 342 42.33 10.88 21.49
N ALA A 343 43.63 10.54 21.60
CA ALA A 343 44.64 10.99 20.65
C ALA A 343 44.57 10.20 19.33
N GLY A 344 44.74 10.90 18.20
CA GLY A 344 44.77 10.31 16.87
C GLY A 344 43.41 10.23 16.16
N PRO A 345 43.38 9.55 15.00
CA PRO A 345 42.19 9.42 14.16
C PRO A 345 40.97 8.90 14.91
N LYS A 346 39.84 9.57 14.75
CA LYS A 346 38.61 9.28 15.49
C LYS A 346 37.34 9.72 14.77
N ILE A 347 36.21 9.13 15.15
CA ILE A 347 34.87 9.61 14.82
C ILE A 347 34.23 10.20 16.08
N ILE A 348 33.64 11.40 15.99
CA ILE A 348 32.95 12.04 17.11
C ILE A 348 31.47 12.20 16.78
N LEU A 349 30.61 11.74 17.68
CA LEU A 349 29.16 11.71 17.51
C LEU A 349 28.48 12.51 18.62
N GLY A 350 27.45 13.27 18.28
CA GLY A 350 26.58 13.87 19.29
C GLY A 350 25.81 15.08 18.80
N THR A 351 25.25 15.81 19.75
CA THR A 351 24.63 17.12 19.57
C THR A 351 25.37 18.14 20.44
N VAL A 352 24.98 19.41 20.34
CA VAL A 352 25.45 20.44 21.28
C VAL A 352 25.15 20.08 22.73
N ASP A 353 24.09 19.32 23.01
CA ASP A 353 23.70 18.96 24.38
C ASP A 353 24.42 17.73 24.91
N THR A 354 24.89 16.83 24.03
CA THR A 354 25.50 15.56 24.42
C THR A 354 27.03 15.56 24.36
N SER A 355 27.67 16.52 23.68
CA SER A 355 29.14 16.60 23.59
C SER A 355 29.65 18.02 23.79
N ASP A 356 30.58 18.19 24.72
CA ASP A 356 31.23 19.47 24.97
C ASP A 356 32.19 19.85 23.85
N TRP A 357 32.86 18.85 23.23
CA TRP A 357 33.71 19.10 22.06
C TRP A 357 32.92 19.72 20.90
N ILE A 358 31.70 19.21 20.65
CA ILE A 358 30.80 19.73 19.62
C ILE A 358 30.30 21.12 20.01
N ARG A 359 29.88 21.32 21.26
CA ARG A 359 29.40 22.60 21.79
C ARG A 359 30.42 23.73 21.57
N ASP A 360 31.69 23.46 21.85
CA ASP A 360 32.77 24.44 21.71
C ASP A 360 33.09 24.81 20.25
N ARG A 361 32.62 24.00 19.28
CA ARG A 361 32.86 24.16 17.83
C ARG A 361 31.59 24.39 17.01
N ALA A 362 30.48 24.71 17.66
CA ALA A 362 29.17 24.83 17.01
C ALA A 362 29.16 25.82 15.83
N ALA A 363 29.91 26.93 15.94
CA ALA A 363 30.04 27.93 14.88
C ALA A 363 30.83 27.41 13.66
N ASP A 364 31.95 26.71 13.89
CA ASP A 364 32.80 26.15 12.81
C ASP A 364 32.09 25.02 12.04
N LEU A 365 31.21 24.32 12.75
CA LEU A 365 30.35 23.26 12.23
C LEU A 365 29.06 23.79 11.60
N GLN A 366 28.77 25.09 11.71
CA GLN A 366 27.57 25.74 11.17
C GLN A 366 26.27 25.04 11.59
N LEU A 367 26.18 24.66 12.86
CA LEU A 367 25.06 23.87 13.39
C LEU A 367 23.71 24.61 13.35
N ASP A 368 23.73 25.93 13.22
CA ASP A 368 22.55 26.77 13.03
C ASP A 368 21.81 26.51 11.70
N ARG A 369 22.46 25.82 10.76
CA ARG A 369 21.89 25.41 9.47
C ARG A 369 21.19 24.04 9.50
N ILE A 370 21.29 23.30 10.62
CA ILE A 370 20.64 22.01 10.75
C ILE A 370 19.14 22.22 11.01
N GLU A 371 18.30 21.55 10.23
CA GLU A 371 16.85 21.57 10.36
C GLU A 371 16.33 20.17 10.72
N ARG A 372 15.35 20.12 11.65
CA ARG A 372 14.61 18.88 11.99
C ARG A 372 15.54 17.70 12.36
N ASP A 373 15.45 16.59 11.62
CA ASP A 373 16.27 15.38 11.78
C ASP A 373 17.63 15.48 11.07
N GLY A 374 17.98 16.65 10.54
CA GLY A 374 19.19 16.87 9.77
C GLY A 374 20.47 16.70 10.58
N PHE A 375 21.58 16.66 9.84
CA PHE A 375 22.90 16.46 10.41
C PHE A 375 24.01 17.09 9.56
N VAL A 376 25.16 17.29 10.19
CA VAL A 376 26.43 17.65 9.55
C VAL A 376 27.40 16.48 9.67
N ILE A 377 28.10 16.15 8.57
CA ILE A 377 29.28 15.29 8.58
C ILE A 377 30.47 16.11 8.09
N LYS A 378 31.49 16.24 8.94
CA LYS A 378 32.63 17.08 8.60
C LYS A 378 33.96 16.50 9.07
N ALA A 379 34.96 16.52 8.20
CA ALA A 379 36.34 16.26 8.57
C ALA A 379 36.98 17.52 9.16
N ILE A 380 37.52 17.42 10.37
CA ILE A 380 38.23 18.50 11.08
C ILE A 380 39.46 17.90 11.76
N GLU A 381 40.63 18.40 11.40
CA GLU A 381 41.91 17.92 11.94
C GLU A 381 42.09 16.40 11.73
N ASP A 382 42.17 15.62 12.81
CA ASP A 382 42.26 14.16 12.82
C ASP A 382 40.90 13.48 13.10
N ALA A 383 39.79 14.23 13.09
CA ALA A 383 38.46 13.71 13.39
C ALA A 383 37.50 13.82 12.19
N VAL A 384 36.60 12.86 12.09
CA VAL A 384 35.33 13.02 11.32
C VAL A 384 34.21 13.13 12.34
N VAL A 385 33.43 14.20 12.27
CA VAL A 385 32.32 14.43 13.20
C VAL A 385 30.99 14.20 12.51
N VAL A 386 30.05 13.60 13.24
CA VAL A 386 28.64 13.46 12.85
C VAL A 386 27.81 14.17 13.91
N VAL A 387 27.19 15.28 13.52
CA VAL A 387 26.47 16.15 14.45
C VAL A 387 25.03 16.30 14.03
N GLY A 388 24.10 15.93 14.91
CA GLY A 388 22.67 16.16 14.71
C GLY A 388 22.19 17.39 15.46
N GLY A 389 21.12 18.03 14.97
CA GLY A 389 20.40 19.07 15.73
C GLY A 389 19.67 18.49 16.94
N ILE A 390 19.32 17.21 16.85
CA ILE A 390 18.73 16.37 17.91
C ILE A 390 19.39 14.98 17.87
N PRO A 391 19.29 14.17 18.94
CA PRO A 391 19.95 12.86 18.99
C PRO A 391 19.59 11.92 17.82
N SER A 392 18.35 11.94 17.32
CA SER A 392 17.94 11.14 16.15
C SER A 392 18.70 11.51 14.87
N GLY A 393 19.04 12.79 14.69
CA GLY A 393 19.88 13.25 13.56
C GLY A 393 21.25 12.59 13.54
N VAL A 394 21.81 12.27 14.72
CA VAL A 394 23.09 11.57 14.84
C VAL A 394 23.00 10.13 14.30
N VAL A 395 21.87 9.44 14.53
CA VAL A 395 21.64 8.09 13.98
C VAL A 395 21.55 8.13 12.46
N PHE A 396 20.78 9.07 11.89
CA PHE A 396 20.68 9.23 10.43
C PHE A 396 22.05 9.57 9.81
N GLY A 397 22.81 10.46 10.44
CA GLY A 397 24.17 10.81 10.01
C GLY A 397 25.16 9.66 10.11
N ALA A 398 25.05 8.80 11.12
CA ALA A 398 25.88 7.60 11.24
C ALA A 398 25.61 6.61 10.10
N PHE A 399 24.35 6.38 9.73
CA PHE A 399 24.01 5.56 8.56
C PHE A 399 24.43 6.20 7.24
N ASP A 400 24.36 7.53 7.11
CA ASP A 400 24.91 8.23 5.94
C ASP A 400 26.43 8.06 5.85
N LEU A 401 27.17 8.17 6.96
CA LEU A 401 28.61 7.93 7.00
C LEU A 401 28.96 6.48 6.58
N ILE A 402 28.20 5.49 7.08
CA ILE A 402 28.36 4.08 6.71
C ILE A 402 28.10 3.89 5.21
N ARG A 403 27.02 4.44 4.68
CA ARG A 403 26.71 4.40 3.24
C ARG A 403 27.85 5.00 2.41
N ARG A 404 28.35 6.19 2.79
CA ARG A 404 29.43 6.89 2.06
C ARG A 404 30.71 6.08 1.99
N ILE A 405 31.12 5.42 3.07
CA ILE A 405 32.32 4.56 3.03
C ILE A 405 32.07 3.29 2.21
N GLN A 406 30.87 2.71 2.26
CA GLN A 406 30.53 1.52 1.45
C GLN A 406 30.50 1.80 -0.05
N ILE A 407 30.20 3.03 -0.47
CA ILE A 407 30.26 3.45 -1.88
C ILE A 407 31.62 4.10 -2.26
N GLY A 408 32.63 3.99 -1.39
CA GLY A 408 34.01 4.38 -1.69
C GLY A 408 34.34 5.87 -1.53
N GLN A 409 33.53 6.67 -0.85
CA GLN A 409 33.85 8.09 -0.61
C GLN A 409 34.99 8.26 0.41
N ASP A 410 35.81 9.29 0.20
CA ASP A 410 36.85 9.67 1.15
C ASP A 410 36.28 10.48 2.33
N LEU A 411 36.28 9.87 3.52
CA LEU A 411 35.70 10.48 4.72
C LEU A 411 36.47 11.72 5.20
N ARG A 412 37.76 11.83 4.88
CA ARG A 412 38.61 12.98 5.25
C ARG A 412 38.36 14.22 4.42
N ALA A 413 37.60 14.09 3.33
CA ALA A 413 37.22 15.18 2.44
C ALA A 413 35.74 15.60 2.59
N LEU A 414 35.05 15.10 3.62
CA LEU A 414 33.63 15.41 3.85
C LEU A 414 33.44 16.78 4.50
N ASP A 415 32.53 17.56 3.91
CA ASP A 415 31.89 18.74 4.48
C ASP A 415 30.45 18.71 3.95
N VAL A 416 29.57 18.06 4.71
CA VAL A 416 28.21 17.67 4.29
C VAL A 416 27.22 18.25 5.29
N LEU A 417 26.16 18.88 4.78
CA LEU A 417 24.96 19.23 5.52
C LEU A 417 23.78 18.56 4.83
N GLU A 418 23.03 17.76 5.57
CA GLU A 418 21.84 17.06 5.08
C GLU A 418 20.64 17.44 5.93
N ASN A 419 19.57 17.93 5.29
CA ASN A 419 18.30 18.26 5.92
C ASN A 419 17.17 17.51 5.17
N PRO A 420 16.27 16.80 5.86
CA PRO A 420 15.19 16.09 5.19
C PRO A 420 14.12 17.07 4.66
N GLN A 421 13.70 16.89 3.40
CA GLN A 421 12.64 17.71 2.80
C GLN A 421 11.25 17.37 3.37
N VAL A 422 10.89 16.07 3.43
CA VAL A 422 9.58 15.64 3.95
C VAL A 422 9.65 15.47 5.49
N PRO A 423 8.81 16.19 6.27
CA PRO A 423 8.84 16.10 7.74
C PRO A 423 8.49 14.72 8.30
N ILE A 424 7.38 14.12 7.86
CA ILE A 424 6.95 12.78 8.31
C ILE A 424 7.22 11.77 7.20
N ARG A 425 8.10 10.82 7.47
CA ARG A 425 8.49 9.76 6.55
C ARG A 425 8.12 8.46 7.22
N MET A 426 6.93 7.96 6.90
CA MET A 426 6.26 6.89 7.62
C MET A 426 6.24 5.58 6.83
N VAL A 427 6.61 4.48 7.47
CA VAL A 427 6.21 3.14 7.02
C VAL A 427 4.92 2.73 7.72
N SER A 428 3.91 2.35 6.94
CA SER A 428 2.59 1.90 7.42
C SER A 428 2.43 0.42 7.11
N HIS A 429 2.21 -0.41 8.13
CA HIS A 429 2.05 -1.86 7.95
C HIS A 429 0.59 -2.25 7.79
N TRP A 430 0.28 -2.96 6.72
CA TRP A 430 -1.04 -3.56 6.53
C TRP A 430 -1.04 -5.01 6.98
N SER A 431 -0.79 -5.22 8.27
CA SER A 431 -0.78 -6.56 8.86
C SER A 431 -1.27 -6.56 10.31
N TYR A 432 -1.82 -7.70 10.72
CA TYR A 432 -2.31 -7.94 12.07
C TYR A 432 -1.18 -8.48 12.93
N PHE A 433 -1.08 -7.99 14.17
CA PHE A 433 -0.07 -8.51 15.11
C PHE A 433 -0.30 -10.02 15.35
N ARG A 434 0.80 -10.78 15.36
CA ARG A 434 0.81 -12.22 15.64
C ARG A 434 0.90 -12.53 17.15
N GLY A 435 0.65 -13.78 17.52
CA GLY A 435 0.87 -14.32 18.86
C GLY A 435 -0.37 -14.34 19.75
N LEU A 436 -1.58 -14.19 19.18
CA LEU A 436 -2.84 -14.42 19.88
C LEU A 436 -3.32 -15.87 19.71
N PHE A 437 -4.23 -16.33 20.58
CA PHE A 437 -4.76 -17.71 20.53
C PHE A 437 -5.42 -17.98 19.16
N GLY A 438 -5.05 -19.07 18.49
CA GLY A 438 -5.56 -19.42 17.16
C GLY A 438 -4.77 -18.86 15.99
N ASP A 439 -3.70 -18.08 16.23
CA ASP A 439 -2.86 -17.55 15.16
C ASP A 439 -2.18 -18.68 14.36
N ARG A 440 -2.26 -18.56 13.04
CA ARG A 440 -1.59 -19.43 12.07
C ARG A 440 -0.95 -18.54 11.02
N TRP A 441 0.21 -18.92 10.53
CA TRP A 441 0.71 -18.44 9.24
C TRP A 441 -0.28 -18.87 8.16
N ARG A 442 -0.83 -17.92 7.38
CA ARG A 442 -1.92 -18.21 6.43
C ARG A 442 -1.51 -18.08 4.96
N GLY A 443 -0.23 -17.86 4.66
CA GLY A 443 0.30 -17.91 3.30
C GLY A 443 0.08 -16.60 2.55
N GLY A 444 0.56 -15.50 3.11
CA GLY A 444 0.65 -14.17 2.50
C GLY A 444 -0.43 -13.18 2.98
N GLY A 445 -0.13 -11.89 2.81
CA GLY A 445 -1.05 -10.79 3.08
C GLY A 445 -1.06 -10.32 4.54
N ARG A 446 -2.24 -9.93 5.04
CA ARG A 446 -2.38 -9.24 6.33
C ARG A 446 -2.06 -10.11 7.56
N ASP A 447 -2.04 -11.43 7.41
CA ASP A 447 -1.87 -12.37 8.52
C ASP A 447 -0.40 -12.69 8.86
N ASP A 448 0.55 -12.29 8.03
CA ASP A 448 1.96 -12.65 8.16
C ASP A 448 2.81 -11.47 8.64
N SER A 449 2.34 -10.72 9.65
CA SER A 449 3.07 -9.57 10.19
C SER A 449 4.43 -9.96 10.78
N ILE A 450 5.44 -9.10 10.71
CA ILE A 450 6.65 -9.29 11.53
C ILE A 450 6.43 -8.97 13.01
N PHE A 451 5.38 -8.21 13.35
CA PHE A 451 5.10 -7.83 14.72
C PHE A 451 4.33 -8.93 15.45
N SER A 452 4.76 -9.24 16.67
CA SER A 452 4.07 -10.20 17.53
C SER A 452 3.97 -9.69 18.96
N TRP A 453 2.76 -9.78 19.54
CA TRP A 453 2.53 -9.49 20.94
C TRP A 453 3.31 -10.44 21.86
N GLU A 454 3.43 -11.70 21.47
CA GLU A 454 4.19 -12.70 22.23
C GLU A 454 5.69 -12.40 22.22
N GLU A 455 6.26 -12.03 21.07
CA GLU A 455 7.68 -11.65 20.95
C GLU A 455 7.97 -10.37 21.76
N LEU A 456 7.08 -9.37 21.72
CA LEU A 456 7.20 -8.16 22.55
C LEU A 456 7.07 -8.47 24.05
N ARG A 457 6.14 -9.35 24.44
CA ARG A 457 5.93 -9.76 25.83
C ARG A 457 7.13 -10.51 26.39
N THR A 458 7.67 -11.47 25.63
CA THR A 458 8.82 -12.30 26.01
C THR A 458 10.18 -11.60 25.86
N GLY A 459 10.25 -10.57 25.02
CA GLY A 459 11.47 -9.81 24.76
C GLY A 459 12.29 -10.29 23.56
N ASP A 460 11.80 -11.26 22.79
CA ASP A 460 12.44 -11.75 21.54
C ASP A 460 12.24 -10.75 20.38
N THR A 461 12.83 -9.57 20.54
CA THR A 461 12.57 -8.38 19.70
C THR A 461 13.63 -8.15 18.63
N ARG A 462 14.58 -9.07 18.46
CA ARG A 462 15.71 -8.88 17.53
C ARG A 462 15.24 -8.55 16.12
N ARG A 463 14.27 -9.31 15.59
CA ARG A 463 13.75 -9.08 14.23
C ARG A 463 13.07 -7.72 14.08
N ILE A 464 12.30 -7.31 15.09
CA ILE A 464 11.65 -5.99 15.11
C ILE A 464 12.71 -4.89 15.13
N ARG A 465 13.74 -5.03 15.98
CA ARG A 465 14.86 -4.09 16.07
C ARG A 465 15.66 -4.01 14.77
N ASP A 466 15.93 -5.15 14.13
CA ASP A 466 16.64 -5.22 12.85
C ASP A 466 15.82 -4.56 11.72
N TRP A 467 14.50 -4.72 11.73
CA TRP A 467 13.60 -4.02 10.81
C TRP A 467 13.61 -2.50 11.01
N VAL A 468 13.43 -2.03 12.25
CA VAL A 468 13.49 -0.60 12.61
C VAL A 468 14.84 0.00 12.24
N ARG A 469 15.94 -0.75 12.45
CA ARG A 469 17.30 -0.37 12.04
C ARG A 469 17.40 -0.13 10.53
N MET A 470 16.88 -1.05 9.72
CA MET A 470 16.88 -0.89 8.27
C MET A 470 16.09 0.34 7.83
N LEU A 471 14.91 0.58 8.42
CA LEU A 471 14.11 1.77 8.12
C LEU A 471 14.86 3.07 8.42
N ALA A 472 15.50 3.18 9.59
CA ALA A 472 16.27 4.37 9.94
C ALA A 472 17.45 4.60 8.98
N SER A 473 18.10 3.54 8.50
CA SER A 473 19.28 3.64 7.62
C SER A 473 19.02 4.29 6.26
N CYS A 474 17.77 4.24 5.77
CA CYS A 474 17.36 4.92 4.54
C CYS A 474 16.49 6.16 4.79
N GLY A 475 16.34 6.59 6.05
CA GLY A 475 15.79 7.90 6.41
C GLY A 475 14.34 7.93 6.90
N TRP A 476 13.68 6.78 7.14
CA TRP A 476 12.35 6.76 7.73
C TRP A 476 12.39 7.22 9.20
N ASN A 477 11.39 8.02 9.63
CA ASN A 477 11.31 8.55 11.01
C ASN A 477 9.96 8.29 11.69
N ALA A 478 9.05 7.57 11.04
CA ALA A 478 7.77 7.19 11.61
C ALA A 478 7.38 5.75 11.23
N LEU A 479 6.70 5.07 12.14
CA LEU A 479 6.21 3.71 11.95
C LEU A 479 4.79 3.59 12.48
N CYS A 480 3.88 3.11 11.65
CA CYS A 480 2.60 2.59 12.09
C CYS A 480 2.58 1.07 11.90
N PRO A 481 2.72 0.26 12.98
CA PRO A 481 2.83 -1.18 12.87
C PRO A 481 1.46 -1.87 12.73
N SER A 482 0.37 -1.13 12.99
CA SER A 482 -0.98 -1.66 13.03
C SER A 482 -1.70 -1.54 11.69
N GLU A 483 -2.60 -2.51 11.42
CA GLU A 483 -3.48 -2.45 10.25
C GLU A 483 -4.38 -1.20 10.28
N ILE A 484 -4.55 -0.57 9.11
CA ILE A 484 -5.42 0.56 8.87
C ILE A 484 -6.91 0.24 8.89
N ASN A 485 -7.32 -0.95 8.45
CA ASN A 485 -8.63 -1.48 8.74
C ASN A 485 -8.56 -2.01 10.16
N TRP A 486 -9.11 -1.23 11.10
CA TRP A 486 -8.96 -1.54 12.50
C TRP A 486 -9.50 -2.94 12.80
N HIS A 487 -8.74 -3.68 13.60
CA HIS A 487 -9.02 -5.05 13.98
C HIS A 487 -8.60 -5.26 15.44
N TYR A 488 -9.33 -6.09 16.18
CA TYR A 488 -9.10 -6.25 17.62
C TYR A 488 -7.71 -6.84 17.95
N ARG A 489 -7.13 -7.65 17.04
CA ARG A 489 -5.74 -8.13 17.13
C ARG A 489 -4.70 -7.00 17.25
N ASN A 490 -5.06 -5.78 16.83
CA ASN A 490 -4.22 -4.59 16.91
C ASN A 490 -4.65 -3.67 18.06
N ASN A 491 -5.51 -4.11 18.98
CA ASN A 491 -5.94 -3.33 20.12
C ASN A 491 -4.78 -3.13 21.11
N PHE A 492 -4.12 -1.98 21.03
CA PHE A 492 -2.97 -1.66 21.88
C PHE A 492 -3.31 -1.52 23.37
N LEU A 493 -4.58 -1.24 23.73
CA LEU A 493 -4.97 -1.02 25.12
C LEU A 493 -4.77 -2.26 25.99
N GLU A 494 -4.80 -3.45 25.39
CA GLU A 494 -4.55 -4.73 26.07
C GLU A 494 -3.07 -5.11 26.11
N HIS A 495 -2.22 -4.34 25.43
CA HIS A 495 -0.82 -4.66 25.20
C HIS A 495 0.12 -3.47 25.42
N LEU A 496 -0.23 -2.55 26.33
CA LEU A 496 0.52 -1.32 26.58
C LEU A 496 2.01 -1.54 26.92
N ASP A 497 2.35 -2.62 27.62
CA ASP A 497 3.76 -2.97 27.89
C ASP A 497 4.52 -3.36 26.61
N GLY A 498 3.85 -4.02 25.68
CA GLY A 498 4.41 -4.34 24.36
C GLY A 498 4.56 -3.09 23.50
N VAL A 499 3.59 -2.17 23.57
CA VAL A 499 3.64 -0.88 22.87
C VAL A 499 4.77 0.00 23.38
N GLU A 500 4.99 0.08 24.69
CA GLU A 500 6.11 0.81 25.28
C GLU A 500 7.47 0.24 24.80
N LYS A 501 7.64 -1.09 24.85
CA LYS A 501 8.86 -1.74 24.32
C LYS A 501 9.08 -1.47 22.84
N LEU A 502 8.02 -1.50 22.03
CA LEU A 502 8.12 -1.18 20.61
C LEU A 502 8.51 0.28 20.40
N ALA A 503 7.93 1.20 21.18
CA ALA A 503 8.29 2.61 21.14
C ALA A 503 9.75 2.85 21.54
N ASP A 504 10.26 2.13 22.55
CA ASP A 504 11.68 2.19 22.94
C ASP A 504 12.60 1.77 21.80
N ILE A 505 12.29 0.64 21.14
CA ILE A 505 13.03 0.19 19.96
C ILE A 505 13.01 1.25 18.85
N CYS A 506 11.85 1.85 18.58
CA CYS A 506 11.73 2.89 17.57
C CYS A 506 12.54 4.14 17.94
N ARG A 507 12.47 4.58 19.20
CA ARG A 507 13.16 5.77 19.72
C ARG A 507 14.67 5.65 19.67
N ASP A 508 15.22 4.47 19.92
CA ASP A 508 16.66 4.20 19.79
C ASP A 508 17.18 4.54 18.39
N TYR A 509 16.33 4.44 17.37
CA TYR A 509 16.66 4.74 15.96
C TYR A 509 15.99 6.01 15.42
N GLY A 510 15.45 6.87 16.30
CA GLY A 510 14.83 8.13 15.89
C GLY A 510 13.50 7.99 15.15
N ILE A 511 12.80 6.87 15.32
CA ILE A 511 11.49 6.60 14.72
C ILE A 511 10.39 6.85 15.76
N LYS A 512 9.37 7.64 15.39
CA LYS A 512 8.16 7.82 16.21
C LYS A 512 7.12 6.75 15.91
N LEU A 513 6.49 6.23 16.96
CA LEU A 513 5.41 5.27 16.86
C LEU A 513 4.07 5.96 16.59
N TYR A 514 3.31 5.45 15.62
CA TYR A 514 1.92 5.82 15.32
C TYR A 514 1.05 4.57 15.43
N TRP A 515 -0.27 4.76 15.52
CA TRP A 515 -1.21 3.64 15.58
C TRP A 515 -2.50 3.93 14.81
N SER A 516 -3.15 2.88 14.30
CA SER A 516 -4.50 2.92 13.76
C SER A 516 -5.49 2.38 14.77
N PRO A 517 -6.12 3.22 15.60
CA PRO A 517 -7.23 2.82 16.46
C PRO A 517 -8.56 2.76 15.69
N SER A 518 -9.59 2.18 16.32
CA SER A 518 -10.97 2.44 15.92
C SER A 518 -11.30 3.92 16.14
N TYR A 519 -12.22 4.49 15.36
CA TYR A 519 -12.61 5.88 15.53
C TYR A 519 -13.24 6.15 16.92
N LEU A 520 -13.87 5.15 17.55
CA LEU A 520 -14.42 5.26 18.90
C LEU A 520 -13.31 5.43 19.94
N LEU A 521 -12.27 4.60 19.86
CA LEU A 521 -11.08 4.73 20.71
C LEU A 521 -10.37 6.06 20.47
N ALA A 522 -10.30 6.50 19.21
CA ALA A 522 -9.67 7.77 18.84
C ALA A 522 -10.43 9.01 19.38
N LEU A 523 -11.75 8.90 19.54
CA LEU A 523 -12.62 9.94 20.09
C LEU A 523 -12.62 10.00 21.62
N ASP A 524 -12.16 8.96 22.31
CA ASP A 524 -12.09 8.92 23.77
C ASP A 524 -10.77 9.56 24.27
N PRO A 525 -10.83 10.70 24.97
CA PRO A 525 -9.63 11.33 25.53
C PRO A 525 -8.85 10.41 26.47
N LYS A 526 -9.52 9.53 27.23
CA LYS A 526 -8.83 8.63 28.17
C LYS A 526 -7.92 7.63 27.47
N THR A 527 -8.27 7.24 26.25
CA THR A 527 -7.44 6.37 25.42
C THR A 527 -6.12 7.07 25.07
N ALA A 528 -6.19 8.35 24.67
CA ALA A 528 -5.00 9.16 24.41
C ALA A 528 -4.19 9.37 25.71
N ASP A 529 -4.83 9.78 26.80
CA ASP A 529 -4.18 10.00 28.10
C ASP A 529 -3.38 8.77 28.55
N THR A 530 -3.98 7.58 28.42
CA THR A 530 -3.36 6.30 28.80
C THR A 530 -2.15 5.98 27.92
N LEU A 531 -2.26 6.20 26.61
CA LEU A 531 -1.19 5.92 25.67
C LEU A 531 0.00 6.88 25.87
N TYR A 532 -0.24 8.18 25.97
CA TYR A 532 0.82 9.18 26.18
C TYR A 532 1.46 9.10 27.57
N ALA A 533 0.75 8.57 28.58
CA ALA A 533 1.37 8.29 29.87
C ALA A 533 2.46 7.20 29.80
N ARG A 534 2.34 6.27 28.84
CA ARG A 534 3.32 5.19 28.61
C ARG A 534 4.34 5.55 27.52
N VAL A 535 3.90 6.25 26.48
CA VAL A 535 4.72 6.64 25.33
C VAL A 535 4.60 8.16 25.11
N PRO A 536 5.35 8.97 25.86
CA PRO A 536 5.20 10.44 25.83
C PRO A 536 5.50 11.08 24.47
N ASP A 537 6.28 10.41 23.62
CA ASP A 537 6.68 10.84 22.29
C ASP A 537 5.88 10.16 21.16
N PHE A 538 4.73 9.56 21.48
CA PHE A 538 3.83 8.96 20.50
C PHE A 538 3.44 9.98 19.42
N GLY A 539 3.48 9.55 18.16
CA GLY A 539 3.29 10.42 17.01
C GLY A 539 1.83 10.78 16.73
N GLY A 540 0.90 9.88 17.04
CA GLY A 540 -0.54 10.07 16.87
C GLY A 540 -1.23 8.96 16.09
N TYR A 541 -2.41 9.27 15.55
CA TYR A 541 -3.30 8.29 14.95
C TYR A 541 -3.29 8.31 13.42
N MET A 542 -3.35 7.13 12.80
CA MET A 542 -3.59 6.94 11.37
C MET A 542 -5.01 6.41 11.16
N MET A 543 -5.86 7.17 10.47
CA MET A 543 -7.30 6.92 10.39
C MET A 543 -7.75 6.61 8.97
N LYS A 544 -8.52 5.54 8.80
CA LYS A 544 -9.35 5.30 7.63
C LYS A 544 -10.81 5.41 8.05
N LEU A 545 -11.51 6.39 7.49
CA LEU A 545 -12.87 6.74 7.86
C LEU A 545 -13.75 6.70 6.61
N GLY A 546 -14.97 6.15 6.73
CA GLY A 546 -16.00 6.20 5.70
C GLY A 546 -15.68 5.45 4.40
N SER A 547 -14.79 4.45 4.44
CA SER A 547 -14.23 3.78 3.26
C SER A 547 -14.11 2.27 3.46
N GLU A 548 -14.50 1.47 2.46
CA GLU A 548 -14.38 0.00 2.46
C GLU A 548 -14.86 -0.68 3.75
N LYS A 549 -16.05 -0.32 4.24
CA LYS A 549 -16.54 -0.82 5.53
C LYS A 549 -15.60 -0.45 6.69
N GLN A 550 -15.00 0.74 6.69
CA GLN A 550 -14.50 1.42 7.89
C GLN A 550 -15.41 2.59 8.27
N ASN A 551 -15.79 2.67 9.55
CA ASN A 551 -16.79 3.62 10.06
C ASN A 551 -16.22 5.03 10.19
N GLY A 552 -17.09 5.99 10.44
CA GLY A 552 -16.74 7.38 10.72
C GLY A 552 -16.78 8.29 9.49
N ASP A 553 -16.84 9.60 9.73
CA ASP A 553 -16.87 10.63 8.70
C ASP A 553 -15.46 11.23 8.54
N PRO A 554 -14.84 11.18 7.35
CA PRO A 554 -13.50 11.72 7.15
C PRO A 554 -13.43 13.26 7.20
N ARG A 555 -14.57 13.95 7.16
CA ARG A 555 -14.64 15.42 7.10
C ARG A 555 -14.34 16.10 8.45
N PRO A 556 -14.11 17.42 8.46
CA PRO A 556 -13.67 18.14 9.65
C PRO A 556 -14.48 17.89 10.94
N PRO A 557 -15.82 17.79 10.96
CA PRO A 557 -16.56 17.67 12.21
C PRO A 557 -16.14 16.49 13.11
N MET A 558 -15.82 15.33 12.52
CA MET A 558 -15.36 14.16 13.28
C MET A 558 -13.84 14.14 13.38
N THR A 559 -13.14 14.33 12.27
CA THR A 559 -11.66 14.32 12.24
C THR A 559 -11.07 15.34 13.21
N ASN A 560 -11.66 16.53 13.34
CA ASN A 560 -11.20 17.56 14.28
C ASN A 560 -11.43 17.16 15.74
N ARG A 561 -12.50 16.42 16.05
CA ARG A 561 -12.72 15.92 17.42
C ARG A 561 -11.66 14.91 17.82
N ILE A 562 -11.30 14.00 16.91
CA ILE A 562 -10.17 13.07 17.11
C ILE A 562 -8.88 13.88 17.26
N ALA A 563 -8.66 14.89 16.44
CA ALA A 563 -7.47 15.73 16.53
C ALA A 563 -7.38 16.50 17.86
N ASP A 564 -8.52 16.93 18.40
CA ASP A 564 -8.61 17.60 19.69
C ASP A 564 -8.24 16.68 20.87
N THR A 565 -8.40 15.35 20.77
CA THR A 565 -7.95 14.39 21.81
C THR A 565 -6.42 14.27 21.87
N LEU A 566 -5.74 14.41 20.73
CA LEU A 566 -4.28 14.34 20.62
C LEU A 566 -3.58 15.68 20.85
N LYS A 567 -4.30 16.80 20.68
CA LYS A 567 -3.76 18.15 20.72
C LYS A 567 -2.97 18.49 22.00
N PRO A 568 -3.39 18.10 23.22
CA PRO A 568 -2.64 18.39 24.45
C PRO A 568 -1.21 17.82 24.46
N TYR A 569 -0.96 16.79 23.65
CA TYR A 569 0.30 16.06 23.58
C TYR A 569 1.15 16.41 22.35
N GLY A 570 0.62 17.24 21.44
CA GLY A 570 1.26 17.55 20.16
C GLY A 570 1.12 16.45 19.09
N GLY A 571 0.27 15.44 19.33
CA GLY A 571 0.03 14.35 18.39
C GLY A 571 -0.71 14.78 17.12
N LYS A 572 -0.50 14.01 16.04
CA LYS A 572 -1.11 14.25 14.72
C LYS A 572 -2.19 13.23 14.38
N VAL A 573 -3.16 13.63 13.57
CA VAL A 573 -4.14 12.73 12.94
C VAL A 573 -3.85 12.67 11.45
N LEU A 574 -3.40 11.52 10.97
CA LEU A 574 -3.23 11.25 9.54
C LEU A 574 -4.54 10.65 9.04
N VAL A 575 -5.39 11.46 8.41
CA VAL A 575 -6.67 11.02 7.84
C VAL A 575 -6.46 10.62 6.38
N ARG A 576 -6.72 9.36 6.06
CA ARG A 576 -6.58 8.87 4.69
C ARG A 576 -7.71 9.41 3.82
N ALA A 577 -7.36 10.06 2.71
CA ALA A 577 -8.32 10.55 1.72
C ALA A 577 -8.69 9.48 0.67
N PHE A 578 -8.43 8.21 0.97
CA PHE A 578 -8.86 7.08 0.18
C PHE A 578 -10.29 6.69 0.56
N VAL A 579 -11.27 7.42 0.02
CA VAL A 579 -12.69 7.26 0.33
C VAL A 579 -13.46 6.99 -0.96
N TYR A 580 -14.26 5.93 -0.99
CA TYR A 580 -15.11 5.60 -2.13
C TYR A 580 -16.25 4.64 -1.77
N GLY A 581 -17.18 4.44 -2.71
CA GLY A 581 -18.26 3.45 -2.58
C GLY A 581 -19.41 3.88 -1.66
N ASN A 582 -19.49 5.16 -1.30
CA ASN A 582 -20.56 5.70 -0.48
C ASN A 582 -21.23 6.89 -1.16
N LEU A 583 -22.38 6.65 -1.79
CA LEU A 583 -23.23 7.67 -2.45
C LEU A 583 -23.69 8.79 -1.49
N ARG A 584 -23.44 8.63 -0.18
CA ARG A 584 -23.64 9.68 0.83
C ARG A 584 -22.80 10.93 0.57
N TYR A 585 -21.64 10.77 -0.04
CA TYR A 585 -20.66 11.86 -0.17
C TYR A 585 -20.68 12.55 -1.53
N THR A 586 -21.05 11.80 -2.57
CA THR A 586 -21.22 12.33 -3.92
C THR A 586 -22.38 11.60 -4.63
N PRO A 587 -23.20 12.32 -5.41
CA PRO A 587 -24.22 11.69 -6.23
C PRO A 587 -23.64 10.85 -7.38
N GLU A 588 -22.37 11.08 -7.76
CA GLU A 588 -21.71 10.31 -8.81
C GLU A 588 -20.96 9.08 -8.24
N PRO A 589 -21.12 7.89 -8.84
CA PRO A 589 -20.53 6.65 -8.30
C PRO A 589 -19.01 6.51 -8.53
N TYR A 590 -18.37 7.46 -9.22
CA TYR A 590 -17.01 7.31 -9.74
C TYR A 590 -15.94 7.48 -8.66
N ARG A 591 -15.25 6.38 -8.34
CA ARG A 591 -14.23 6.30 -7.29
C ARG A 591 -13.14 7.38 -7.36
N ASN A 592 -12.66 7.73 -8.56
CA ASN A 592 -11.59 8.73 -8.73
C ASN A 592 -12.03 10.17 -8.47
N LEU A 593 -13.34 10.47 -8.53
CA LEU A 593 -13.83 11.83 -8.26
C LEU A 593 -13.95 12.10 -6.75
N ILE A 594 -14.27 11.07 -5.98
CA ILE A 594 -14.70 11.17 -4.57
C ILE A 594 -13.67 11.85 -3.67
N PRO A 595 -12.36 11.50 -3.70
CA PRO A 595 -11.38 12.14 -2.83
C PRO A 595 -11.31 13.66 -3.03
N TYR A 596 -11.34 14.13 -4.28
CA TYR A 596 -11.31 15.56 -4.55
C TYR A 596 -12.57 16.25 -4.01
N ASP A 597 -13.74 15.68 -4.32
CA ASP A 597 -15.03 16.27 -3.96
C ASP A 597 -15.23 16.37 -2.44
N LEU A 598 -14.66 15.43 -1.68
CA LEU A 598 -14.76 15.41 -0.23
C LEU A 598 -13.79 16.37 0.47
N PHE A 599 -12.54 16.43 0.01
CA PHE A 599 -11.47 17.06 0.77
C PHE A 599 -11.08 18.44 0.23
N ALA A 600 -11.14 18.68 -1.08
CA ALA A 600 -10.66 19.94 -1.67
C ALA A 600 -11.49 21.15 -1.19
N HIS A 601 -12.80 20.97 -1.00
CA HIS A 601 -13.69 22.03 -0.52
C HIS A 601 -13.59 22.28 0.99
N GLU A 602 -12.95 21.38 1.73
CA GLU A 602 -12.76 21.46 3.18
C GLU A 602 -11.37 22.00 3.57
N ASP A 603 -10.55 22.39 2.59
CA ASP A 603 -9.24 22.97 2.84
C ASP A 603 -9.34 24.28 3.65
N GLY A 604 -8.68 24.29 4.80
CA GLY A 604 -8.72 25.30 5.85
C GLY A 604 -9.66 24.99 7.02
N ASN A 605 -10.51 23.96 6.93
CA ASN A 605 -11.47 23.61 7.98
C ASN A 605 -10.97 22.49 8.92
N PHE A 606 -9.93 21.75 8.55
CA PHE A 606 -9.30 20.77 9.44
C PHE A 606 -8.42 21.46 10.50
N ARG A 607 -8.19 20.82 11.66
CA ARG A 607 -7.23 21.31 12.67
C ARG A 607 -5.80 21.34 12.10
N ASP A 608 -4.96 22.17 12.71
CA ASP A 608 -3.53 22.32 12.42
C ASP A 608 -2.68 21.06 12.72
N ASN A 609 -3.24 20.09 13.46
CA ASN A 609 -2.64 18.78 13.69
C ASN A 609 -3.28 17.65 12.87
N VAL A 610 -4.09 17.95 11.86
CA VAL A 610 -4.60 16.97 10.88
C VAL A 610 -3.79 17.03 9.60
N ILE A 611 -3.41 15.86 9.08
CA ILE A 611 -2.74 15.69 7.79
C ILE A 611 -3.67 14.88 6.90
N ILE A 612 -4.01 15.44 5.73
CA ILE A 612 -4.84 14.76 4.72
C ILE A 612 -3.91 13.92 3.84
N VAL A 613 -4.14 12.61 3.77
CA VAL A 613 -3.25 11.67 3.08
C VAL A 613 -4.02 10.90 2.00
N PRO A 614 -4.20 11.44 0.78
CA PRO A 614 -4.62 10.66 -0.38
C PRO A 614 -3.60 9.61 -0.78
N LYS A 615 -4.00 8.69 -1.66
CA LYS A 615 -3.04 7.86 -2.38
C LYS A 615 -2.30 8.70 -3.43
N GLY A 616 -1.07 8.34 -3.74
CA GLY A 616 -0.30 8.95 -4.83
C GLY A 616 -0.77 8.57 -6.24
N SER A 617 -1.98 8.00 -6.35
CA SER A 617 -2.70 7.81 -7.61
C SER A 617 -4.19 8.11 -7.40
N PRO A 618 -4.94 8.50 -8.46
CA PRO A 618 -6.36 8.80 -8.39
C PRO A 618 -7.23 7.63 -7.91
N MET A 619 -6.76 6.39 -8.00
CA MET A 619 -7.49 5.20 -7.60
C MET A 619 -6.82 4.44 -6.45
N ASP A 620 -6.04 3.39 -6.74
CA ASP A 620 -5.61 2.41 -5.72
C ASP A 620 -4.16 1.96 -5.89
N TRP A 621 -3.25 2.94 -5.85
CA TRP A 621 -1.80 2.83 -6.10
C TRP A 621 -1.42 2.40 -7.52
N ASP A 622 -2.14 2.93 -8.51
CA ASP A 622 -1.94 2.64 -9.92
C ASP A 622 -0.53 3.01 -10.37
N LEU A 623 0.18 2.07 -11.01
CA LEU A 623 1.54 2.31 -11.46
C LEU A 623 1.58 3.42 -12.53
N TRP A 624 0.58 3.46 -13.41
CA TRP A 624 0.54 4.41 -14.52
C TRP A 624 -0.80 5.13 -14.65
N ALA A 625 -1.06 6.04 -13.71
CA ALA A 625 -2.18 6.97 -13.73
C ALA A 625 -1.70 8.44 -13.76
N PRO A 626 -2.54 9.39 -14.19
CA PRO A 626 -2.27 10.81 -13.98
C PRO A 626 -2.11 11.12 -12.49
N ILE A 627 -1.51 12.26 -12.17
CA ILE A 627 -1.44 12.75 -10.78
C ILE A 627 -2.86 12.79 -10.15
N PRO A 628 -3.05 12.44 -8.86
CA PRO A 628 -4.33 12.65 -8.19
C PRO A 628 -4.78 14.11 -8.26
N ALA A 629 -6.07 14.35 -8.50
CA ALA A 629 -6.58 15.73 -8.61
C ALA A 629 -6.48 16.52 -7.29
N LEU A 630 -6.40 15.83 -6.16
CA LEU A 630 -6.24 16.41 -4.82
C LEU A 630 -4.82 16.97 -4.61
N ASP A 631 -3.84 16.52 -5.38
CA ASP A 631 -2.47 17.00 -5.30
C ASP A 631 -2.41 18.50 -5.67
N GLY A 632 -1.79 19.28 -4.77
CA GLY A 632 -1.75 20.73 -4.83
C GLY A 632 -3.10 21.45 -4.61
N ALA A 633 -4.21 20.72 -4.44
CA ALA A 633 -5.53 21.31 -4.17
C ALA A 633 -5.69 21.69 -2.68
N ILE A 634 -5.01 20.97 -1.79
CA ILE A 634 -4.92 21.28 -0.36
C ILE A 634 -3.75 22.26 -0.15
N GLN A 635 -4.04 23.49 0.28
CA GLN A 635 -3.04 24.55 0.45
C GLN A 635 -3.02 25.18 1.84
N LYS A 636 -4.11 25.02 2.62
CA LYS A 636 -4.26 25.63 3.95
C LYS A 636 -4.10 24.63 5.09
N ASN A 637 -4.32 23.34 4.83
CA ASN A 637 -4.06 22.25 5.77
C ASN A 637 -2.79 21.47 5.42
N LEU A 638 -2.29 20.69 6.38
CA LEU A 638 -1.16 19.79 6.14
C LEU A 638 -1.57 18.69 5.16
N TYR A 639 -0.68 18.38 4.24
CA TYR A 639 -0.93 17.45 3.15
C TYR A 639 0.12 16.35 3.11
N GLY A 640 -0.29 15.12 2.83
CA GLY A 640 0.60 13.99 2.65
C GLY A 640 0.22 13.13 1.46
N SER A 641 0.99 12.08 1.19
CA SER A 641 0.63 11.10 0.18
C SER A 641 1.00 9.69 0.62
N GLU A 642 0.13 8.74 0.28
CA GLU A 642 0.32 7.32 0.51
C GLU A 642 0.75 6.63 -0.79
N LEU A 643 1.93 6.02 -0.74
CA LEU A 643 2.59 5.33 -1.84
C LEU A 643 2.76 3.86 -1.48
N VAL A 644 2.47 2.98 -2.43
CA VAL A 644 2.74 1.54 -2.23
C VAL A 644 4.23 1.27 -2.38
N ILE A 645 4.83 0.56 -1.42
CA ILE A 645 6.25 0.16 -1.46
C ILE A 645 6.46 -1.34 -1.51
N ASP A 646 5.40 -2.12 -1.28
CA ASP A 646 5.49 -3.57 -1.20
C ASP A 646 4.46 -4.27 -2.07
N LYS A 647 4.91 -5.33 -2.76
CA LYS A 647 4.12 -6.25 -3.57
C LYS A 647 4.78 -7.62 -3.55
N SER A 648 3.97 -8.66 -3.71
CA SER A 648 4.42 -10.06 -3.69
C SER A 648 5.13 -10.52 -4.97
N TRP A 649 5.46 -9.60 -5.88
CA TRP A 649 6.15 -9.91 -7.14
C TRP A 649 7.28 -8.90 -7.37
N PRO A 650 8.33 -9.26 -8.15
CA PRO A 650 9.44 -8.37 -8.47
C PRO A 650 8.97 -7.10 -9.19
N VAL A 651 9.18 -5.93 -8.60
CA VAL A 651 8.89 -4.62 -9.19
C VAL A 651 9.69 -3.52 -8.50
N SER A 652 10.15 -2.52 -9.26
CA SER A 652 10.64 -1.26 -8.70
C SER A 652 9.61 -0.16 -8.93
N TRP A 653 9.39 0.67 -7.91
CA TRP A 653 8.52 1.86 -7.97
C TRP A 653 9.31 3.19 -7.90
N VAL A 654 10.63 3.14 -7.81
CA VAL A 654 11.49 4.31 -7.58
C VAL A 654 11.31 5.38 -8.65
N LYS A 655 11.29 5.01 -9.94
CA LYS A 655 11.08 5.96 -11.04
C LYS A 655 9.67 6.55 -11.00
N LYS A 656 8.64 5.75 -10.65
CA LYS A 656 7.27 6.24 -10.45
C LYS A 656 7.18 7.29 -9.33
N TRP A 657 7.83 7.07 -8.20
CA TRP A 657 7.80 8.06 -7.11
C TRP A 657 8.62 9.30 -7.45
N LYS A 658 9.78 9.14 -8.09
CA LYS A 658 10.57 10.27 -8.60
C LYS A 658 9.74 11.10 -9.55
N TRP A 659 9.05 10.46 -10.50
CA TRP A 659 8.06 11.11 -11.36
C TRP A 659 6.99 11.83 -10.54
N TRP A 660 6.42 11.20 -9.49
CA TRP A 660 5.35 11.78 -8.67
C TRP A 660 5.80 13.04 -7.91
N PHE A 661 6.97 13.03 -7.26
CA PHE A 661 7.54 14.19 -6.57
C PHE A 661 7.78 15.37 -7.52
N GLU A 662 8.07 15.05 -8.78
CA GLU A 662 8.36 16.01 -9.81
C GLU A 662 7.16 16.37 -10.68
N GLN A 663 5.96 15.87 -10.36
CA GLN A 663 4.77 16.28 -11.07
C GLN A 663 4.37 17.69 -10.69
N ASP A 664 4.17 18.50 -11.71
CA ASP A 664 3.63 19.84 -11.58
C ASP A 664 2.10 19.78 -11.43
N THR A 665 1.61 20.33 -10.33
CA THR A 665 0.18 20.42 -10.06
C THR A 665 -0.47 21.59 -10.81
N TYR A 666 0.32 22.55 -11.29
CA TYR A 666 -0.09 23.83 -11.89
C TYR A 666 -1.00 24.70 -11.00
N ARG A 667 -1.12 24.38 -9.69
CA ARG A 667 -2.06 25.05 -8.78
C ARG A 667 -1.64 26.47 -8.44
N ASN A 668 -0.34 26.73 -8.34
CA ASN A 668 0.24 28.07 -8.14
C ASN A 668 0.98 28.57 -9.39
N GLY A 669 0.59 28.06 -10.57
CA GLY A 669 1.32 28.26 -11.84
C GLY A 669 2.33 27.14 -12.13
N PRO A 670 2.99 27.17 -13.30
CA PRO A 670 4.04 26.21 -13.64
C PRO A 670 5.17 26.18 -12.60
N GLY A 671 5.72 25.00 -12.33
CA GLY A 671 6.72 24.74 -11.28
C GLY A 671 6.14 24.40 -9.91
N SER A 672 4.81 24.21 -9.79
CA SER A 672 4.14 23.82 -8.53
C SER A 672 4.29 22.32 -8.26
N LEU A 673 5.53 21.87 -8.10
CA LEU A 673 5.88 20.46 -7.96
C LEU A 673 5.44 19.89 -6.62
N ASN A 674 4.97 18.64 -6.60
CA ASN A 674 4.53 17.95 -5.39
C ASN A 674 5.57 17.98 -4.25
N LYS A 675 6.86 17.85 -4.57
CA LYS A 675 7.94 17.88 -3.56
C LYS A 675 7.95 19.12 -2.65
N PHE A 676 7.33 20.23 -3.07
CA PHE A 676 7.29 21.48 -2.30
C PHE A 676 6.07 21.61 -1.38
N SER A 677 5.09 20.71 -1.47
CA SER A 677 3.79 20.84 -0.78
C SER A 677 3.41 19.61 0.04
N VAL A 678 4.39 18.79 0.46
CA VAL A 678 4.13 17.51 1.12
C VAL A 678 4.77 17.48 2.51
N ASP A 679 3.94 17.33 3.53
CA ASP A 679 4.32 17.22 4.94
C ASP A 679 4.52 15.76 5.39
N CYS A 680 3.95 14.81 4.65
CA CYS A 680 3.98 13.39 4.99
C CYS A 680 4.07 12.50 3.75
N ILE A 681 5.01 11.56 3.76
CA ILE A 681 5.01 10.42 2.83
C ILE A 681 4.81 9.14 3.63
N MET A 682 3.84 8.35 3.21
CA MET A 682 3.51 7.07 3.80
C MET A 682 3.80 5.95 2.80
N GLY A 683 4.75 5.07 3.13
CA GLY A 683 5.03 3.85 2.39
C GLY A 683 4.26 2.66 2.96
N VAL A 684 3.39 2.03 2.17
CA VAL A 684 2.60 0.86 2.61
C VAL A 684 3.40 -0.44 2.51
N SER A 685 3.69 -1.01 3.68
CA SER A 685 4.49 -2.21 3.92
C SER A 685 3.62 -3.45 4.13
N MET A 686 4.03 -4.56 3.53
CA MET A 686 3.41 -5.88 3.67
C MET A 686 4.49 -6.97 3.87
N ILE A 687 5.62 -6.61 4.49
CA ILE A 687 6.70 -7.56 4.74
C ILE A 687 6.23 -8.75 5.55
N SER A 688 6.86 -9.87 5.29
CA SER A 688 6.66 -11.10 6.05
C SER A 688 7.93 -11.46 6.84
N PRO A 689 7.83 -12.36 7.82
CA PRO A 689 9.01 -12.96 8.43
C PRO A 689 9.82 -13.89 7.49
N SER A 690 9.72 -13.76 6.16
CA SER A 690 10.55 -14.46 5.17
C SER A 690 12.05 -14.12 5.30
N PRO A 691 12.96 -14.93 4.71
CA PRO A 691 14.40 -14.64 4.66
C PRO A 691 14.72 -13.25 4.11
N ALA A 692 13.99 -12.81 3.09
CA ALA A 692 14.24 -11.58 2.34
C ALA A 692 13.38 -10.40 2.78
N TRP A 693 12.49 -10.57 3.77
CA TRP A 693 11.43 -9.63 4.19
C TRP A 693 10.34 -9.37 3.14
N THR A 694 10.71 -9.09 1.89
CA THR A 694 9.86 -8.56 0.83
C THR A 694 9.38 -9.60 -0.19
N GLU A 695 9.40 -10.90 0.16
CA GLU A 695 9.14 -12.07 -0.71
C GLU A 695 10.10 -12.22 -1.90
N CYS A 696 10.36 -11.14 -2.67
CA CYS A 696 11.43 -11.00 -3.65
C CYS A 696 12.54 -10.09 -3.11
N PRO A 697 13.83 -10.48 -3.15
CA PRO A 697 14.92 -9.65 -2.62
C PRO A 697 15.09 -8.30 -3.33
N LEU A 698 14.74 -8.23 -4.62
CA LEU A 698 14.84 -6.99 -5.39
C LEU A 698 13.82 -5.94 -4.94
N ASN A 699 12.72 -6.32 -4.31
CA ASN A 699 11.71 -5.38 -3.80
C ASN A 699 12.22 -4.57 -2.59
N ALA A 700 13.30 -5.00 -1.93
CA ALA A 700 13.93 -4.22 -0.87
C ALA A 700 14.39 -2.83 -1.35
N VAL A 701 14.65 -2.67 -2.66
CA VAL A 701 14.95 -1.35 -3.28
C VAL A 701 13.83 -0.34 -3.08
N ASN A 702 12.58 -0.79 -2.93
CA ASN A 702 11.42 0.10 -2.77
C ASN A 702 11.42 0.78 -1.38
N TYR A 703 11.73 0.02 -0.33
CA TYR A 703 11.89 0.54 1.03
C TYR A 703 13.07 1.49 1.15
N TYR A 704 14.18 1.12 0.50
CA TYR A 704 15.35 1.96 0.41
C TYR A 704 15.03 3.26 -0.36
N GLY A 705 14.56 3.13 -1.60
CA GLY A 705 14.36 4.21 -2.54
C GLY A 705 13.31 5.23 -2.10
N LEU A 706 12.16 4.83 -1.54
CA LEU A 706 11.19 5.81 -1.07
C LEU A 706 11.67 6.55 0.18
N GLY A 707 12.41 5.87 1.06
CA GLY A 707 13.08 6.50 2.20
C GLY A 707 14.07 7.58 1.74
N ARG A 708 14.94 7.22 0.79
CA ARG A 708 15.91 8.15 0.17
C ARG A 708 15.22 9.32 -0.53
N LEU A 709 14.18 9.08 -1.34
CA LEU A 709 13.42 10.13 -2.02
C LEU A 709 12.66 11.03 -1.05
N SER A 710 12.18 10.49 0.07
CA SER A 710 11.46 11.30 1.07
C SER A 710 12.44 12.14 1.92
N TRP A 711 13.67 11.68 2.08
CA TRP A 711 14.76 12.50 2.62
C TRP A 711 15.15 13.61 1.64
N ASN A 712 15.48 13.23 0.41
CA ASN A 712 15.87 14.15 -0.65
C ASN A 712 15.24 13.73 -2.00
N PRO A 713 14.10 14.35 -2.38
CA PRO A 713 13.42 14.15 -3.66
C PRO A 713 14.26 14.51 -4.89
N ASP A 714 15.36 15.24 -4.73
CA ASP A 714 16.23 15.64 -5.84
C ASP A 714 17.19 14.52 -6.26
N LEU A 715 17.37 13.48 -5.44
CA LEU A 715 18.12 12.28 -5.81
C LEU A 715 17.56 11.65 -7.09
N THR A 716 18.47 11.15 -7.91
CA THR A 716 18.14 10.49 -9.16
C THR A 716 17.90 9.01 -8.95
N VAL A 717 17.15 8.40 -9.87
CA VAL A 717 16.89 6.96 -9.84
C VAL A 717 18.20 6.17 -9.92
N ASP A 718 19.16 6.65 -10.71
CA ASP A 718 20.46 6.00 -10.87
C ASP A 718 21.31 6.06 -9.59
N GLU A 719 21.34 7.21 -8.89
CA GLU A 719 22.01 7.32 -7.59
C GLU A 719 21.41 6.34 -6.58
N ILE A 720 20.08 6.31 -6.46
CA ILE A 720 19.37 5.42 -5.52
C ILE A 720 19.66 3.95 -5.83
N TYR A 721 19.59 3.55 -7.10
CA TYR A 721 19.92 2.19 -7.49
C TYR A 721 21.39 1.86 -7.27
N THR A 722 22.30 2.79 -7.55
CA THR A 722 23.74 2.59 -7.31
C THR A 722 24.02 2.37 -5.83
N GLU A 723 23.53 3.27 -4.98
CA GLU A 723 23.67 3.17 -3.53
C GLU A 723 23.15 1.82 -3.04
N TRP A 724 21.92 1.45 -3.42
CA TRP A 724 21.28 0.22 -2.95
C TRP A 724 21.99 -1.04 -3.47
N ILE A 725 22.34 -1.10 -4.76
CA ILE A 725 23.00 -2.26 -5.36
C ILE A 725 24.39 -2.46 -4.76
N GLN A 726 25.18 -1.41 -4.57
CA GLN A 726 26.52 -1.52 -3.98
C GLN A 726 26.47 -2.00 -2.53
N GLN A 727 25.57 -1.45 -1.72
CA GLN A 727 25.35 -1.88 -0.34
C GLN A 727 24.83 -3.33 -0.24
N THR A 728 24.06 -3.78 -1.23
CA THR A 728 23.45 -5.12 -1.23
C THR A 728 24.37 -6.16 -1.84
N PHE A 729 24.92 -5.94 -3.03
CA PHE A 729 25.62 -6.94 -3.83
C PHE A 729 27.13 -6.69 -3.98
N GLY A 730 27.63 -5.51 -3.62
CA GLY A 730 29.04 -5.11 -3.82
C GLY A 730 29.25 -4.21 -5.04
N ASP A 731 30.50 -3.87 -5.31
CA ASP A 731 30.92 -2.83 -6.27
C ASP A 731 31.27 -3.37 -7.68
N ASP A 732 30.97 -4.64 -7.96
CA ASP A 732 31.16 -5.24 -9.27
C ASP A 732 30.36 -4.48 -10.36
N PRO A 733 31.02 -3.87 -11.38
CA PRO A 733 30.36 -3.07 -12.40
C PRO A 733 29.31 -3.82 -13.23
N ASP A 734 29.50 -5.13 -13.48
CA ASP A 734 28.56 -5.89 -14.27
C ASP A 734 27.32 -6.28 -13.45
N ILE A 735 27.49 -6.57 -12.16
CA ILE A 735 26.35 -6.74 -11.24
C ILE A 735 25.56 -5.43 -11.20
N LEU A 736 26.26 -4.31 -11.00
CA LEU A 736 25.65 -2.98 -10.96
C LEU A 736 24.81 -2.70 -12.21
N GLN A 737 25.40 -2.84 -13.40
CA GLN A 737 24.71 -2.56 -14.65
C GLN A 737 23.57 -3.54 -14.93
N THR A 738 23.76 -4.83 -14.64
CA THR A 738 22.74 -5.87 -14.89
C THR A 738 21.54 -5.69 -13.97
N VAL A 739 21.75 -5.49 -12.67
CA VAL A 739 20.66 -5.31 -11.70
C VAL A 739 19.91 -4.00 -11.97
N LYS A 740 20.60 -2.90 -12.29
CA LYS A 740 19.94 -1.66 -12.74
C LYS A 740 19.00 -1.90 -13.92
N THR A 741 19.48 -2.61 -14.95
CA THR A 741 18.68 -2.95 -16.13
C THR A 741 17.44 -3.78 -15.75
N ILE A 742 17.60 -4.80 -14.91
CA ILE A 742 16.48 -5.62 -14.43
C ILE A 742 15.45 -4.77 -13.68
N LEU A 743 15.86 -3.90 -12.76
CA LEU A 743 14.94 -3.03 -12.01
C LEU A 743 14.12 -2.12 -12.92
N MET A 744 14.74 -1.52 -13.95
CA MET A 744 14.04 -0.73 -14.96
C MET A 744 13.07 -1.57 -15.80
N MET A 745 13.47 -2.78 -16.17
CA MET A 745 12.62 -3.70 -16.93
C MET A 745 11.38 -4.13 -16.14
N LEU A 746 11.51 -4.45 -14.86
CA LEU A 746 10.39 -4.95 -14.04
C LEU A 746 9.27 -3.90 -13.86
N GLU A 747 9.62 -2.62 -13.79
CA GLU A 747 8.64 -1.52 -13.81
C GLU A 747 7.88 -1.49 -15.15
N GLU A 748 8.61 -1.57 -16.27
CA GLU A 748 8.01 -1.58 -17.62
C GLU A 748 7.15 -2.83 -17.85
N VAL A 749 7.56 -4.00 -17.37
CA VAL A 749 6.76 -5.24 -17.40
C VAL A 749 5.43 -4.99 -16.69
N THR A 750 5.46 -4.44 -15.48
CA THR A 750 4.23 -4.17 -14.70
C THR A 750 3.32 -3.18 -15.45
N ARG A 751 3.90 -2.11 -16.01
CA ARG A 751 3.18 -1.09 -16.78
C ARG A 751 2.50 -1.66 -18.03
N LYS A 752 3.24 -2.45 -18.82
CA LYS A 752 2.84 -2.97 -20.13
C LYS A 752 1.93 -4.19 -20.04
N SER A 753 2.11 -4.99 -19.00
CA SER A 753 1.16 -6.05 -18.74
C SER A 753 -0.18 -5.46 -18.31
N TYR A 754 -0.27 -4.19 -17.89
CA TYR A 754 -1.43 -3.61 -17.20
C TYR A 754 -1.64 -4.20 -15.80
N ASN A 755 -0.60 -4.82 -15.24
CA ASN A 755 -0.59 -5.18 -13.84
C ASN A 755 -0.75 -3.92 -13.01
N TYR A 756 -1.64 -3.98 -12.03
CA TYR A 756 -1.84 -2.86 -11.13
C TYR A 756 -2.23 -1.56 -11.87
N ARG A 757 -3.13 -1.70 -12.86
CA ARG A 757 -3.86 -0.63 -13.55
C ARG A 757 -2.96 0.33 -14.32
N GLY A 758 -2.45 -0.18 -15.44
CA GLY A 758 -1.34 0.40 -16.19
C GLY A 758 -1.68 1.35 -17.35
N TYR A 759 -0.95 1.14 -18.43
CA TYR A 759 -0.62 2.11 -19.48
C TYR A 759 -1.80 2.80 -20.19
N ARG A 760 -1.56 3.99 -20.77
CA ARG A 760 -2.57 4.85 -21.44
C ARG A 760 -3.75 5.30 -20.58
N GLY A 761 -3.72 5.02 -19.26
CA GLY A 761 -4.83 5.25 -18.33
C GLY A 761 -5.85 4.10 -18.30
N ILE A 762 -5.52 2.94 -18.88
CA ILE A 762 -6.39 1.76 -18.90
C ILE A 762 -6.14 0.93 -17.64
N TRP A 763 -7.21 0.65 -16.90
CA TRP A 763 -7.18 -0.04 -15.61
C TRP A 763 -7.72 -1.47 -15.75
N LEU A 764 -6.82 -2.44 -15.89
CA LEU A 764 -7.18 -3.85 -15.91
C LEU A 764 -6.93 -4.43 -14.52
N ASP A 765 -8.00 -4.94 -13.91
CA ASP A 765 -7.94 -5.56 -12.60
C ASP A 765 -8.31 -7.05 -12.74
N SER A 766 -7.56 -7.91 -12.07
CA SER A 766 -7.85 -9.35 -11.99
C SER A 766 -9.22 -9.67 -11.38
N SER A 767 -9.87 -8.69 -10.74
CA SER A 767 -11.22 -8.80 -10.17
C SER A 767 -12.31 -8.09 -10.99
N ASP A 768 -11.95 -7.46 -12.11
CA ASP A 768 -12.86 -6.69 -12.95
C ASP A 768 -13.13 -7.43 -14.27
N ASP A 769 -14.06 -8.37 -14.20
CA ASP A 769 -14.48 -9.17 -15.37
C ASP A 769 -15.40 -8.38 -16.31
N ASP A 770 -15.86 -7.20 -15.88
CA ASP A 770 -16.93 -6.45 -16.53
C ASP A 770 -16.46 -5.23 -17.33
N MET A 771 -15.26 -4.70 -17.09
CA MET A 771 -14.66 -3.60 -17.86
C MET A 771 -15.59 -2.37 -17.97
N THR A 772 -16.40 -2.15 -16.92
CA THR A 772 -17.53 -1.21 -16.91
C THR A 772 -17.31 0.02 -16.02
N GLU A 773 -18.12 1.04 -16.28
CA GLU A 773 -18.11 2.39 -15.72
C GLU A 773 -18.38 2.47 -14.20
N ASN A 774 -18.75 1.37 -13.54
CA ASN A 774 -19.14 1.41 -12.12
C ASN A 774 -17.97 1.65 -11.14
N LYS A 775 -16.74 1.28 -11.52
CA LYS A 775 -15.55 1.48 -10.68
C LYS A 775 -14.70 2.65 -11.15
N THR A 776 -14.81 3.04 -12.40
CA THR A 776 -13.86 3.91 -13.09
C THR A 776 -14.62 4.93 -13.93
N SER A 777 -14.04 6.11 -14.17
CA SER A 777 -14.69 7.11 -15.03
C SER A 777 -14.63 6.77 -16.53
N TYR A 778 -14.33 5.52 -16.91
CA TYR A 778 -14.18 5.10 -18.30
C TYR A 778 -14.87 3.74 -18.58
N ILE A 779 -15.07 3.44 -19.87
CA ILE A 779 -15.58 2.15 -20.35
C ILE A 779 -14.65 1.53 -21.40
N VAL A 780 -14.66 0.21 -21.55
CA VAL A 780 -14.20 -0.48 -22.76
C VAL A 780 -15.42 -1.06 -23.49
N ASN A 781 -15.60 -0.69 -24.76
CA ASN A 781 -16.69 -1.23 -25.58
C ASN A 781 -16.19 -1.57 -27.00
N ARG A 782 -17.11 -1.87 -27.92
CA ARG A 782 -16.78 -2.23 -29.31
C ARG A 782 -16.22 -1.09 -30.14
N GLU A 783 -16.54 0.15 -29.78
CA GLU A 783 -16.16 1.36 -30.52
C GLU A 783 -14.79 1.86 -30.06
N GLY A 784 -14.54 1.86 -28.75
CA GLY A 784 -13.32 2.40 -28.18
C GLY A 784 -13.16 2.17 -26.68
N VAL A 785 -12.26 2.96 -26.08
CA VAL A 785 -11.96 2.98 -24.65
C VAL A 785 -11.89 4.42 -24.16
N GLY A 786 -12.46 4.70 -22.99
CA GLY A 786 -12.24 5.97 -22.30
C GLY A 786 -13.49 6.57 -21.67
N VAL A 787 -13.38 7.84 -21.26
CA VAL A 787 -14.44 8.57 -20.57
C VAL A 787 -15.69 8.65 -21.45
N THR A 788 -16.81 8.14 -20.95
CA THR A 788 -17.99 7.77 -21.74
C THR A 788 -18.75 8.95 -22.34
N THR A 789 -18.77 10.09 -21.65
CA THR A 789 -19.59 11.25 -22.04
C THR A 789 -18.80 12.56 -21.97
N PRO A 790 -19.11 13.56 -22.83
CA PRO A 790 -18.54 14.90 -22.73
C PRO A 790 -18.75 15.54 -21.35
N ALA A 791 -19.91 15.33 -20.72
CA ALA A 791 -20.21 15.85 -19.39
C ALA A 791 -19.29 15.25 -18.32
N LEU A 792 -19.08 13.93 -18.32
CA LEU A 792 -18.15 13.28 -17.40
C LEU A 792 -16.71 13.72 -17.65
N ARG A 793 -16.32 13.88 -18.92
CA ARG A 793 -15.00 14.40 -19.28
C ARG A 793 -14.77 15.80 -18.74
N GLU A 794 -15.72 16.71 -18.93
CA GLU A 794 -15.65 18.06 -18.36
C GLU A 794 -15.58 18.02 -16.84
N ARG A 795 -16.32 17.11 -16.21
CA ARG A 795 -16.32 16.92 -14.75
C ARG A 795 -14.98 16.43 -14.21
N VAL A 796 -14.33 15.46 -14.87
CA VAL A 796 -13.00 14.95 -14.52
C VAL A 796 -11.97 16.08 -14.68
N LEU A 797 -11.96 16.76 -15.83
CA LEU A 797 -11.03 17.85 -16.10
C LEU A 797 -11.20 19.01 -15.10
N ALA A 798 -12.44 19.33 -14.71
CA ALA A 798 -12.72 20.42 -13.78
C ALA A 798 -12.05 20.25 -12.40
N GLN A 799 -11.74 19.03 -11.98
CA GLN A 799 -11.03 18.78 -10.72
C GLN A 799 -9.56 19.24 -10.77
N TYR A 800 -8.93 19.30 -11.94
CA TYR A 800 -7.52 19.69 -12.09
C TYR A 800 -7.33 21.21 -12.17
N ALA A 801 -6.10 21.70 -12.00
CA ALA A 801 -5.74 23.10 -12.22
C ALA A 801 -5.81 23.49 -13.71
N PRO A 802 -5.99 24.79 -14.07
CA PRO A 802 -6.11 25.22 -15.46
C PRO A 802 -4.99 24.76 -16.41
N GLY A 803 -3.74 24.68 -15.93
CA GLY A 803 -2.61 24.18 -16.71
C GLY A 803 -2.76 22.70 -17.07
N LEU A 804 -3.00 21.85 -16.07
CA LEU A 804 -3.27 20.43 -16.28
C LEU A 804 -4.55 20.19 -17.10
N ARG A 805 -5.58 21.05 -17.00
CA ARG A 805 -6.76 20.97 -17.88
C ARG A 805 -6.42 21.16 -19.35
N LYS A 806 -5.49 22.06 -19.67
CA LYS A 806 -5.02 22.28 -21.06
C LYS A 806 -4.24 21.05 -21.56
N ILE A 807 -3.40 20.46 -20.70
CA ILE A 807 -2.61 19.26 -21.03
C ILE A 807 -3.52 18.04 -21.19
N TYR A 808 -4.26 17.68 -20.14
CA TYR A 808 -5.15 16.53 -20.13
C TYR A 808 -6.35 16.70 -21.07
N GLY A 809 -6.75 17.93 -21.38
CA GLY A 809 -7.83 18.24 -22.31
C GLY A 809 -7.44 18.15 -23.79
N ASP A 810 -6.17 17.95 -24.13
CA ASP A 810 -5.69 17.73 -25.50
C ASP A 810 -5.28 16.24 -25.68
N PRO A 811 -5.86 15.50 -26.65
CA PRO A 811 -5.57 14.07 -26.82
C PRO A 811 -4.10 13.72 -27.13
N LEU A 812 -3.36 14.63 -27.79
CA LEU A 812 -1.95 14.41 -28.13
C LEU A 812 -1.03 14.71 -26.95
N ARG A 813 -1.35 15.72 -26.14
CA ARG A 813 -0.61 16.04 -24.90
C ARG A 813 -0.92 15.02 -23.79
N ALA A 814 -2.16 14.56 -23.72
CA ALA A 814 -2.62 13.57 -22.74
C ALA A 814 -2.34 12.12 -23.16
N GLU A 815 -1.62 11.85 -24.26
CA GLU A 815 -1.60 10.52 -24.90
C GLU A 815 -1.13 9.40 -23.95
N ALA A 816 -0.28 9.70 -22.96
CA ALA A 816 0.18 8.75 -21.94
C ALA A 816 -0.91 8.33 -20.94
N HIS A 817 -1.98 9.12 -20.83
CA HIS A 817 -3.16 8.93 -19.97
C HIS A 817 -4.47 9.12 -20.78
N LEU A 818 -4.42 8.87 -22.10
CA LEU A 818 -5.46 9.24 -23.06
C LEU A 818 -6.86 8.87 -22.58
N VAL A 819 -7.05 7.62 -22.15
CA VAL A 819 -8.38 7.10 -21.85
C VAL A 819 -8.93 7.59 -20.51
N ALA A 820 -8.07 8.14 -19.64
CA ALA A 820 -8.50 8.74 -18.37
C ALA A 820 -9.26 10.05 -18.57
N PHE A 821 -9.11 10.70 -19.73
CA PHE A 821 -9.70 12.00 -20.04
C PHE A 821 -10.49 12.05 -21.35
N HIS A 822 -10.30 11.10 -22.25
CA HIS A 822 -10.92 11.11 -23.57
C HIS A 822 -11.48 9.73 -23.91
N PHE A 823 -12.56 9.70 -24.68
CA PHE A 823 -12.95 8.50 -25.41
C PHE A 823 -12.11 8.40 -26.69
N ALA A 824 -11.42 7.28 -26.87
CA ALA A 824 -10.57 7.01 -28.03
C ALA A 824 -11.05 5.76 -28.76
N GLU A 825 -11.25 5.88 -30.08
CA GLU A 825 -11.61 4.74 -30.93
C GLU A 825 -10.47 3.72 -31.00
N HIS A 826 -10.79 2.43 -31.11
CA HIS A 826 -9.77 1.37 -31.20
C HIS A 826 -8.78 1.56 -32.36
N ASP A 827 -9.27 2.11 -33.48
CA ASP A 827 -8.48 2.36 -34.69
C ASP A 827 -7.79 3.74 -34.69
N GLN A 828 -7.93 4.53 -33.62
CA GLN A 828 -7.21 5.79 -33.48
C GLN A 828 -5.71 5.53 -33.56
N ARG A 829 -5.05 6.22 -34.49
CA ARG A 829 -3.59 6.15 -34.62
C ARG A 829 -2.92 7.02 -33.57
N LEU A 830 -2.00 6.39 -32.84
CA LEU A 830 -1.18 7.04 -31.84
C LEU A 830 0.05 7.69 -32.50
N SER A 831 0.73 8.57 -31.76
CA SER A 831 1.97 9.23 -32.19
C SER A 831 3.07 8.24 -32.63
N ILE A 832 3.00 7.02 -32.11
CA ILE A 832 3.90 5.88 -32.38
C ILE A 832 3.51 5.09 -33.65
N GLY A 833 2.46 5.48 -34.38
CA GLY A 833 2.03 4.85 -35.64
C GLY A 833 1.11 3.62 -35.50
N ARG A 834 1.11 2.95 -34.34
CA ARG A 834 0.15 1.89 -33.98
C ARG A 834 -1.26 2.46 -33.81
N THR A 835 -2.29 1.65 -34.08
CA THR A 835 -3.63 1.95 -33.55
C THR A 835 -3.67 1.69 -32.05
N LEU A 836 -4.63 2.28 -31.33
CA LEU A 836 -4.79 2.07 -29.89
C LEU A 836 -4.92 0.58 -29.53
N ILE A 837 -5.74 -0.18 -30.26
CA ILE A 837 -5.92 -1.61 -29.99
C ILE A 837 -4.68 -2.45 -30.33
N GLN A 838 -3.91 -2.05 -31.34
CA GLN A 838 -2.61 -2.67 -31.64
C GLN A 838 -1.62 -2.42 -30.50
N ASP A 839 -1.56 -1.20 -29.96
CA ASP A 839 -0.70 -0.85 -28.84
C ASP A 839 -1.06 -1.66 -27.59
N ILE A 840 -2.34 -1.79 -27.25
CA ILE A 840 -2.79 -2.55 -26.08
C ILE A 840 -2.33 -4.01 -26.15
N TYR A 841 -2.63 -4.71 -27.26
CA TYR A 841 -2.24 -6.11 -27.41
C TYR A 841 -0.73 -6.30 -27.56
N ALA A 842 -0.03 -5.39 -28.23
CA ALA A 842 1.42 -5.47 -28.37
C ALA A 842 2.12 -5.30 -27.02
N ASN A 843 1.69 -4.36 -26.17
CA ASN A 843 2.27 -4.18 -24.83
C ASN A 843 2.11 -5.44 -23.96
N MET A 844 0.98 -6.13 -24.09
CA MET A 844 0.74 -7.39 -23.37
C MET A 844 1.75 -8.49 -23.77
N GLU A 845 2.06 -8.64 -25.05
CA GLU A 845 3.07 -9.61 -25.53
C GLU A 845 4.49 -9.17 -25.14
N GLU A 846 4.82 -7.89 -25.34
CA GLU A 846 6.12 -7.31 -25.00
C GLU A 846 6.43 -7.45 -23.50
N ALA A 847 5.43 -7.29 -22.62
CA ALA A 847 5.61 -7.47 -21.18
C ALA A 847 6.04 -8.89 -20.81
N VAL A 848 5.50 -9.91 -21.48
CA VAL A 848 5.86 -11.31 -21.26
C VAL A 848 7.31 -11.56 -21.69
N GLU A 849 7.71 -11.03 -22.85
CA GLU A 849 9.08 -11.14 -23.35
C GLU A 849 10.08 -10.45 -22.41
N MET A 850 9.78 -9.23 -21.97
CA MET A 850 10.62 -8.49 -21.04
C MET A 850 10.75 -9.19 -19.68
N ALA A 851 9.68 -9.82 -19.18
CA ALA A 851 9.74 -10.58 -17.92
C ALA A 851 10.67 -11.80 -18.03
N ILE A 852 10.63 -12.50 -19.16
CA ILE A 852 11.55 -13.63 -19.44
C ILE A 852 12.99 -13.12 -19.55
N GLN A 853 13.22 -12.04 -20.30
CA GLN A 853 14.55 -11.45 -20.46
C GLN A 853 15.16 -11.00 -19.12
N ALA A 854 14.37 -10.45 -18.21
CA ALA A 854 14.85 -10.10 -16.87
C ALA A 854 15.42 -11.32 -16.12
N SER A 855 14.79 -12.48 -16.24
CA SER A 855 15.31 -13.74 -15.66
C SER A 855 16.57 -14.24 -16.37
N GLU A 856 16.66 -14.11 -17.69
CA GLU A 856 17.86 -14.50 -18.45
C GLU A 856 19.06 -13.58 -18.15
N LEU A 857 18.83 -12.27 -17.99
CA LEU A 857 19.85 -11.33 -17.54
C LEU A 857 20.37 -11.69 -16.15
N TRP A 858 19.50 -12.06 -15.20
CA TRP A 858 19.93 -12.47 -13.87
C TRP A 858 20.83 -13.72 -13.92
N LYS A 859 20.54 -14.68 -14.81
CA LYS A 859 21.39 -15.89 -14.98
C LYS A 859 22.82 -15.57 -15.39
N THR A 860 23.07 -14.44 -16.04
CA THR A 860 24.44 -14.01 -16.40
C THR A 860 25.31 -13.68 -15.17
N LEU A 861 24.69 -13.53 -13.99
CA LEU A 861 25.37 -13.25 -12.72
C LEU A 861 25.70 -14.51 -11.91
N GLU A 862 25.46 -15.71 -12.45
CA GLU A 862 25.79 -16.97 -11.79
C GLU A 862 27.27 -17.02 -11.36
N GLY A 863 27.51 -17.36 -10.10
CA GLY A 863 28.85 -17.42 -9.52
C GLY A 863 29.46 -16.05 -9.15
N ARG A 864 28.78 -14.93 -9.45
CA ARG A 864 29.19 -13.57 -9.02
C ARG A 864 28.38 -13.06 -7.84
N VAL A 865 27.13 -13.50 -7.73
CA VAL A 865 26.28 -13.33 -6.53
C VAL A 865 26.38 -14.61 -5.69
N ASP A 866 26.31 -14.51 -4.36
CA ASP A 866 26.30 -15.69 -3.49
C ASP A 866 25.10 -16.61 -3.82
N SER A 867 25.34 -17.91 -3.75
CA SER A 867 24.45 -18.93 -4.30
C SER A 867 23.03 -18.83 -3.77
N HIS A 868 22.86 -18.59 -2.46
CA HIS A 868 21.54 -18.55 -1.86
C HIS A 868 20.70 -17.36 -2.34
N ARG A 869 21.27 -16.14 -2.34
CA ARG A 869 20.59 -14.96 -2.92
C ARG A 869 20.34 -15.11 -4.41
N TYR A 870 21.31 -15.67 -5.13
CA TYR A 870 21.20 -15.90 -6.57
C TYR A 870 20.03 -16.82 -6.91
N GLU A 871 19.97 -18.00 -6.29
CA GLU A 871 18.92 -19.00 -6.51
C GLU A 871 17.54 -18.47 -6.10
N TYR A 872 17.43 -17.87 -4.92
CA TYR A 872 16.18 -17.33 -4.41
C TYR A 872 15.64 -16.20 -5.31
N THR A 873 16.51 -15.29 -5.75
CA THR A 873 16.10 -14.20 -6.67
C THR A 873 15.69 -14.76 -8.03
N LEU A 874 16.45 -15.72 -8.57
CA LEU A 874 16.15 -16.35 -9.86
C LEU A 874 14.78 -17.04 -9.85
N GLU A 875 14.46 -17.79 -8.80
CA GLU A 875 13.17 -18.45 -8.63
C GLU A 875 12.02 -17.43 -8.69
N THR A 876 12.12 -16.32 -7.94
CA THR A 876 11.08 -15.28 -7.94
C THR A 876 10.89 -14.60 -9.31
N LEU A 877 11.97 -14.41 -10.08
CA LEU A 877 11.90 -13.83 -11.43
C LEU A 877 11.26 -14.79 -12.43
N VAL A 878 11.61 -16.07 -12.37
CA VAL A 878 11.05 -17.12 -13.24
C VAL A 878 9.55 -17.29 -12.98
N ASP A 879 9.16 -17.35 -11.70
CA ASP A 879 7.76 -17.46 -11.30
C ASP A 879 6.95 -16.23 -11.72
N TYR A 880 7.53 -15.04 -11.58
CA TYR A 880 6.91 -13.82 -12.05
C TYR A 880 6.67 -13.82 -13.57
N ALA A 881 7.67 -14.21 -14.36
CA ALA A 881 7.52 -14.31 -15.82
C ALA A 881 6.40 -15.29 -16.22
N ALA A 882 6.29 -16.43 -15.53
CA ALA A 882 5.21 -17.39 -15.73
C ALA A 882 3.83 -16.80 -15.35
N SER A 883 3.76 -16.05 -14.25
CA SER A 883 2.55 -15.38 -13.77
C SER A 883 2.06 -14.30 -14.74
N VAL A 884 2.97 -13.41 -15.19
CA VAL A 884 2.67 -12.37 -16.19
C VAL A 884 2.12 -13.00 -17.46
N ARG A 885 2.75 -14.06 -17.96
CA ARG A 885 2.25 -14.79 -19.15
C ARG A 885 0.84 -15.33 -18.95
N SER A 886 0.57 -15.95 -17.80
CA SER A 886 -0.73 -16.55 -17.51
C SER A 886 -1.83 -15.50 -17.40
N MET A 887 -1.62 -14.48 -16.57
CA MET A 887 -2.61 -13.43 -16.30
C MET A 887 -2.89 -12.58 -17.54
N THR A 888 -1.84 -12.14 -18.22
CA THR A 888 -1.97 -11.25 -19.37
C THR A 888 -2.65 -11.94 -20.54
N LEU A 889 -2.12 -13.08 -20.98
CA LEU A 889 -2.57 -13.71 -22.21
C LEU A 889 -3.85 -14.53 -22.06
N LYS A 890 -4.19 -15.01 -20.85
CA LYS A 890 -5.42 -15.79 -20.64
C LYS A 890 -6.58 -14.97 -20.11
N LYS A 891 -6.33 -13.98 -19.25
CA LYS A 891 -7.41 -13.20 -18.63
C LYS A 891 -7.67 -11.90 -19.37
N TRP A 892 -6.68 -11.01 -19.45
CA TRP A 892 -6.91 -9.67 -19.99
C TRP A 892 -7.15 -9.66 -21.49
N VAL A 893 -6.40 -10.44 -22.27
CA VAL A 893 -6.67 -10.61 -23.70
C VAL A 893 -8.10 -11.12 -23.93
N THR A 894 -8.50 -12.20 -23.24
CA THR A 894 -9.86 -12.76 -23.37
C THR A 894 -10.95 -11.74 -23.03
N ASN A 895 -10.76 -10.96 -21.97
CA ASN A 895 -11.70 -9.89 -21.62
C ASN A 895 -11.74 -8.82 -22.72
N PHE A 896 -10.59 -8.34 -23.20
CA PHE A 896 -10.55 -7.36 -24.28
C PHE A 896 -11.20 -7.87 -25.56
N GLU A 897 -10.94 -9.10 -25.98
CA GLU A 897 -11.58 -9.70 -27.16
C GLU A 897 -13.10 -9.78 -27.01
N LYS A 898 -13.59 -10.15 -25.81
CA LYS A 898 -15.01 -10.19 -25.46
C LYS A 898 -15.69 -8.81 -25.61
N TYR A 899 -15.08 -7.76 -25.05
CA TYR A 899 -15.70 -6.42 -25.03
C TYR A 899 -15.51 -5.63 -26.33
N THR A 900 -14.35 -5.76 -26.97
CA THR A 900 -14.04 -5.04 -28.21
C THR A 900 -14.55 -5.75 -29.45
N GLY A 901 -14.73 -7.08 -29.40
CA GLY A 901 -15.01 -7.90 -30.58
C GLY A 901 -13.82 -8.04 -31.53
N ARG A 902 -12.62 -7.55 -31.15
CA ARG A 902 -11.41 -7.58 -31.96
C ARG A 902 -10.46 -8.62 -31.41
N LYS A 903 -10.18 -9.64 -32.21
CA LYS A 903 -9.24 -10.69 -31.80
C LYS A 903 -7.82 -10.17 -31.78
N ARG A 904 -7.06 -10.58 -30.78
CA ARG A 904 -5.64 -10.27 -30.63
C ARG A 904 -4.85 -10.74 -31.85
N GLU A 905 -5.03 -11.99 -32.27
CA GLU A 905 -4.28 -12.57 -33.41
C GLU A 905 -4.51 -11.79 -34.71
N GLU A 906 -5.76 -11.42 -35.00
CA GLU A 906 -6.12 -10.63 -36.19
C GLU A 906 -5.56 -9.20 -36.09
N THR A 907 -5.62 -8.59 -34.90
CA THR A 907 -5.11 -7.24 -34.64
C THR A 907 -3.58 -7.18 -34.80
N LEU A 908 -2.87 -8.16 -34.22
CA LEU A 908 -1.41 -8.26 -34.28
C LEU A 908 -0.93 -8.71 -35.67
N ALA A 909 -1.70 -9.49 -36.43
CA ALA A 909 -1.39 -9.79 -37.83
C ALA A 909 -1.38 -8.51 -38.72
N GLY A 910 -2.11 -7.48 -38.31
CA GLY A 910 -2.05 -6.15 -38.92
C GLY A 910 -0.81 -5.34 -38.53
N LEU A 911 -0.04 -5.79 -37.54
CA LEU A 911 1.20 -5.15 -37.08
C LEU A 911 2.43 -5.76 -37.78
N THR A 912 2.37 -5.86 -39.10
CA THR A 912 3.46 -6.39 -39.94
C THR A 912 4.24 -5.29 -40.64
N ALA A 913 5.44 -5.62 -41.12
CA ALA A 913 6.26 -4.74 -41.95
C ALA A 913 5.52 -4.14 -43.12
N GLU A 914 4.86 -4.97 -43.93
CA GLU A 914 4.15 -4.46 -45.10
C GLU A 914 2.91 -3.64 -44.72
N ALA A 915 2.24 -3.97 -43.62
CA ALA A 915 1.08 -3.22 -43.15
C ALA A 915 1.46 -1.82 -42.65
N LEU A 916 2.55 -1.68 -41.89
CA LEU A 916 3.08 -0.39 -41.45
C LEU A 916 3.62 0.43 -42.65
N ALA A 917 4.36 -0.20 -43.57
CA ALA A 917 4.95 0.46 -44.74
C ALA A 917 3.89 1.01 -45.71
N LYS A 918 2.76 0.34 -45.88
CA LYS A 918 1.60 0.85 -46.67
C LYS A 918 1.05 2.17 -46.17
N VAL A 919 1.27 2.49 -44.90
CA VAL A 919 0.83 3.75 -44.27
C VAL A 919 1.97 4.77 -44.18
N GLY A 920 3.08 4.55 -44.90
CA GLY A 920 4.28 5.38 -44.85
C GLY A 920 5.07 5.22 -43.55
N THR A 921 5.03 4.05 -42.89
CA THR A 921 5.75 3.77 -41.63
C THR A 921 6.85 2.70 -41.79
N TYR A 922 8.06 3.01 -41.33
CA TYR A 922 9.30 2.24 -41.45
C TYR A 922 9.78 1.81 -40.06
N ASN A 923 9.39 0.60 -39.62
CA ASN A 923 9.76 0.09 -38.30
C ASN A 923 11.20 -0.47 -38.31
N VAL A 924 12.05 0.02 -37.40
CA VAL A 924 13.49 -0.28 -37.35
C VAL A 924 13.80 -1.77 -37.14
N LYS A 925 12.92 -2.55 -36.50
CA LYS A 925 13.11 -4.01 -36.37
C LYS A 925 13.09 -4.74 -37.72
N HIS A 926 12.43 -4.18 -38.74
CA HIS A 926 12.44 -4.77 -40.08
C HIS A 926 13.75 -4.54 -40.84
N PHE A 927 14.54 -3.58 -40.38
CA PHE A 927 15.89 -3.28 -40.89
C PHE A 927 16.97 -4.01 -40.08
N GLY A 928 16.57 -4.92 -39.19
CA GLY A 928 17.49 -5.75 -38.41
C GLY A 928 17.81 -5.23 -37.00
N ALA A 929 17.13 -4.20 -36.51
CA ALA A 929 17.31 -3.77 -35.13
C ALA A 929 16.84 -4.86 -34.16
N VAL A 930 17.70 -5.23 -33.22
CA VAL A 930 17.51 -6.33 -32.26
C VAL A 930 16.83 -5.85 -30.99
N ALA A 931 17.18 -4.66 -30.51
CA ALA A 931 16.63 -4.04 -29.31
C ALA A 931 16.88 -4.82 -28.00
N ASP A 932 18.04 -5.48 -27.89
CA ASP A 932 18.47 -6.27 -26.73
C ASP A 932 19.35 -5.48 -25.73
N GLY A 933 19.61 -4.20 -26.01
CA GLY A 933 20.43 -3.30 -25.21
C GLY A 933 21.94 -3.49 -25.38
N THR A 934 22.38 -4.39 -26.25
CA THR A 934 23.78 -4.76 -26.46
C THR A 934 24.20 -4.69 -27.93
N SER A 935 23.38 -5.20 -28.85
CA SER A 935 23.57 -5.14 -30.30
C SER A 935 23.54 -3.70 -30.80
N ASN A 936 24.46 -3.34 -31.71
CA ASN A 936 24.45 -1.99 -32.30
C ASN A 936 23.34 -1.87 -33.35
N ASP A 937 22.26 -1.20 -32.97
CA ASP A 937 21.06 -1.03 -33.81
C ASP A 937 21.15 0.18 -34.76
N ALA A 938 22.24 0.96 -34.72
CA ALA A 938 22.36 2.20 -35.50
C ALA A 938 22.22 1.97 -37.02
N ASP A 939 22.82 0.91 -37.56
CA ASP A 939 22.80 0.64 -39.00
C ASP A 939 21.36 0.38 -39.48
N ALA A 940 20.62 -0.46 -38.74
CA ALA A 940 19.22 -0.74 -39.01
C ALA A 940 18.34 0.52 -38.92
N ILE A 941 18.56 1.36 -37.91
CA ILE A 941 17.80 2.60 -37.73
C ILE A 941 18.09 3.58 -38.88
N ASN A 942 19.36 3.72 -39.29
CA ASN A 942 19.76 4.61 -40.37
C ASN A 942 19.27 4.15 -41.75
N GLU A 943 19.22 2.84 -41.99
CA GLU A 943 18.64 2.27 -43.20
C GLU A 943 17.15 2.59 -43.28
N ALA A 944 16.41 2.42 -42.17
CA ALA A 944 14.99 2.78 -42.09
C ALA A 944 14.73 4.25 -42.42
N ILE A 945 15.57 5.17 -41.92
CA ILE A 945 15.48 6.61 -42.23
C ILE A 945 15.74 6.89 -43.70
N THR A 946 16.75 6.23 -44.28
CA THR A 946 17.12 6.42 -45.68
C THR A 946 15.99 6.02 -46.62
N ASP A 947 15.39 4.85 -46.39
CA ASP A 947 14.28 4.34 -47.20
C ASP A 947 13.00 5.18 -47.02
N CYS A 948 12.72 5.63 -45.79
CA CYS A 948 11.62 6.53 -45.49
C CYS A 948 11.72 7.85 -46.27
N HIS A 949 12.91 8.45 -46.28
CA HIS A 949 13.18 9.66 -47.05
C HIS A 949 13.06 9.42 -48.56
N ALA A 950 13.64 8.33 -49.07
CA ALA A 950 13.64 8.00 -50.49
C ALA A 950 12.21 7.80 -51.06
N ALA A 951 11.27 7.35 -50.23
CA ALA A 951 9.86 7.22 -50.60
C ALA A 951 9.06 8.53 -50.59
N GLY A 952 9.70 9.66 -50.30
CA GLY A 952 9.06 10.98 -50.22
C GLY A 952 8.68 11.41 -48.80
N GLY A 953 9.08 10.65 -47.78
CA GLY A 953 8.81 10.94 -46.38
C GLY A 953 7.86 9.93 -45.72
N GLY A 954 7.70 10.06 -44.40
CA GLY A 954 6.94 9.10 -43.60
C GLY A 954 7.39 9.08 -42.14
N THR A 955 7.09 7.98 -41.45
CA THR A 955 7.43 7.76 -40.04
C THR A 955 8.44 6.62 -39.90
N VAL A 956 9.60 6.86 -39.32
CA VAL A 956 10.48 5.79 -38.81
C VAL A 956 10.06 5.46 -37.40
N PHE A 957 9.66 4.22 -37.14
CA PHE A 957 9.10 3.79 -35.86
C PHE A 957 10.09 2.92 -35.09
N VAL A 958 10.40 3.32 -33.85
CA VAL A 958 11.23 2.57 -32.90
C VAL A 958 10.29 1.95 -31.86
N PRO A 959 9.90 0.66 -32.00
CA PRO A 959 9.02 0.01 -31.02
C PRO A 959 9.73 -0.18 -29.69
N SER A 960 9.00 -0.56 -28.64
CA SER A 960 9.61 -0.90 -27.36
C SER A 960 10.82 -1.85 -27.44
N GLY A 961 11.79 -1.61 -26.57
CA GLY A 961 13.05 -2.34 -26.48
C GLY A 961 14.19 -1.40 -26.10
N VAL A 962 15.35 -1.96 -25.74
CA VAL A 962 16.54 -1.15 -25.45
C VAL A 962 17.45 -1.21 -26.67
N TYR A 963 17.66 -0.11 -27.36
CA TYR A 963 18.44 -0.04 -28.58
C TYR A 963 19.80 0.57 -28.25
N ALA A 964 20.84 -0.26 -28.19
CA ALA A 964 22.19 0.27 -28.12
C ALA A 964 22.55 0.83 -29.51
N THR A 965 22.87 2.11 -29.60
CA THR A 965 23.07 2.78 -30.88
C THR A 965 24.33 3.65 -30.88
N GLY A 966 25.01 3.69 -32.03
CA GLY A 966 25.83 4.82 -32.46
C GLY A 966 24.97 5.95 -33.06
N SER A 967 25.57 6.86 -33.82
CA SER A 967 24.86 8.03 -34.36
C SER A 967 23.80 7.65 -35.40
N ILE A 968 22.67 8.35 -35.35
CA ILE A 968 21.49 8.22 -36.20
C ILE A 968 21.34 9.51 -37.02
N TYR A 969 21.39 9.39 -38.35
CA TYR A 969 21.41 10.50 -39.30
C TYR A 969 20.02 10.75 -39.88
N LEU A 970 19.36 11.80 -39.41
CA LEU A 970 18.04 12.23 -39.86
C LEU A 970 18.07 12.75 -41.31
N LYS A 971 16.92 12.69 -41.98
CA LYS A 971 16.70 13.14 -43.36
C LYS A 971 15.42 13.98 -43.46
N SER A 972 15.29 14.77 -44.53
CA SER A 972 14.10 15.62 -44.77
C SER A 972 12.83 14.79 -44.91
N ASN A 973 11.69 15.35 -44.50
CA ASN A 973 10.36 14.74 -44.55
C ASN A 973 10.19 13.46 -43.69
N VAL A 974 11.08 13.22 -42.72
CA VAL A 974 11.02 12.05 -41.81
C VAL A 974 10.44 12.45 -40.44
N THR A 975 9.53 11.63 -39.94
CA THR A 975 9.08 11.59 -38.55
C THR A 975 9.76 10.45 -37.82
N PHE A 976 10.67 10.71 -36.89
CA PHE A 976 11.30 9.71 -36.04
C PHE A 976 10.45 9.50 -34.78
N ALA A 977 9.72 8.39 -34.70
CA ALA A 977 8.77 8.08 -33.63
C ALA A 977 9.33 7.03 -32.67
N VAL A 978 9.50 7.39 -31.41
CA VAL A 978 10.06 6.53 -30.35
C VAL A 978 8.96 6.06 -29.41
N ASP A 979 8.68 4.76 -29.39
CA ASP A 979 7.59 4.16 -28.62
C ASP A 979 7.80 4.27 -27.10
N THR A 980 6.73 4.14 -26.33
CA THR A 980 6.86 3.99 -24.87
C THR A 980 7.54 2.67 -24.53
N GLY A 981 8.58 2.76 -23.70
CA GLY A 981 9.43 1.62 -23.35
C GLY A 981 10.53 1.38 -24.39
N ALA A 982 10.61 2.19 -25.45
CA ALA A 982 11.81 2.27 -26.27
C ALA A 982 12.83 3.18 -25.58
N VAL A 983 14.04 2.66 -25.38
CA VAL A 983 15.19 3.40 -24.86
C VAL A 983 16.28 3.34 -25.92
N LEU A 984 16.61 4.46 -26.54
CA LEU A 984 17.80 4.57 -27.39
C LEU A 984 18.98 4.95 -26.51
N LYS A 985 19.88 4.01 -26.26
CA LYS A 985 21.07 4.18 -25.42
C LYS A 985 22.27 4.43 -26.31
N TYR A 986 22.94 5.58 -26.14
CA TYR A 986 24.13 5.94 -26.91
C TYR A 986 25.35 5.16 -26.42
N SER A 987 25.43 3.88 -26.80
CA SER A 987 26.46 2.93 -26.34
C SER A 987 27.75 3.00 -27.16
N TYR A 988 27.70 3.59 -28.36
CA TYR A 988 28.86 3.69 -29.26
C TYR A 988 29.16 5.16 -29.61
N PRO A 989 29.43 6.01 -28.60
CA PRO A 989 29.58 7.44 -28.82
C PRO A 989 30.85 7.76 -29.61
N ASN A 990 30.71 8.62 -30.61
CA ASN A 990 31.82 9.37 -31.17
C ASN A 990 31.85 10.74 -30.49
N ALA A 991 32.97 11.12 -29.88
CA ALA A 991 33.10 12.34 -29.08
C ALA A 991 32.71 13.62 -29.84
N ASP A 992 32.77 13.61 -31.18
CA ASP A 992 32.46 14.76 -32.02
C ASP A 992 31.05 14.72 -32.64
N ILE A 993 30.24 13.68 -32.37
CA ILE A 993 28.95 13.46 -33.06
C ILE A 993 27.83 13.13 -32.05
N ALA A 994 26.68 13.79 -32.22
CA ALA A 994 25.46 13.55 -31.43
C ALA A 994 24.81 12.18 -31.72
N MET A 995 23.86 11.77 -30.85
CA MET A 995 23.05 10.57 -31.08
C MET A 995 22.13 10.74 -32.30
N LEU A 996 21.31 11.80 -32.35
CA LEU A 996 20.47 12.14 -33.50
C LEU A 996 21.04 13.37 -34.20
N VAL A 997 21.44 13.22 -35.46
CA VAL A 997 22.17 14.23 -36.23
C VAL A 997 21.37 14.62 -37.47
N GLY A 998 21.19 15.92 -37.70
CA GLY A 998 20.62 16.44 -38.94
C GLY A 998 21.33 17.72 -39.40
N SER A 999 21.59 17.85 -40.70
CA SER A 999 22.12 19.08 -41.28
C SER A 999 21.46 19.39 -42.62
N GLU A 1000 21.09 20.65 -42.84
CA GLU A 1000 20.50 21.13 -44.10
C GLU A 1000 19.21 20.39 -44.50
N LEU A 1001 18.36 20.09 -43.51
CA LEU A 1001 17.12 19.34 -43.69
C LEU A 1001 15.88 20.24 -43.75
N GLU A 1002 14.76 19.68 -44.22
CA GLU A 1002 13.45 20.32 -44.18
C GLU A 1002 12.38 19.33 -43.68
N SER A 1003 11.46 19.81 -42.84
CA SER A 1003 10.30 19.05 -42.34
C SER A 1003 10.69 17.78 -41.56
N VAL A 1004 11.45 17.95 -40.47
CA VAL A 1004 11.88 16.87 -39.56
C VAL A 1004 11.02 16.85 -38.30
N LYS A 1005 10.56 15.67 -37.88
CA LYS A 1005 9.83 15.49 -36.62
C LYS A 1005 10.47 14.40 -35.77
N ILE A 1006 10.58 14.60 -34.47
CA ILE A 1006 11.10 13.62 -33.49
C ILE A 1006 10.09 13.51 -32.36
N TYR A 1007 9.27 12.45 -32.37
CA TYR A 1007 8.10 12.30 -31.52
C TYR A 1007 8.18 11.05 -30.64
N GLY A 1008 7.48 11.09 -29.52
CA GLY A 1008 7.02 9.89 -28.84
C GLY A 1008 7.66 9.67 -27.47
N PRO A 1009 6.91 9.06 -26.54
CA PRO A 1009 7.19 8.99 -25.09
C PRO A 1009 8.37 8.11 -24.69
N GLY A 1010 9.17 7.62 -25.65
CA GLY A 1010 10.39 6.91 -25.36
C GLY A 1010 11.48 7.78 -24.74
N THR A 1011 12.62 7.15 -24.43
CA THR A 1011 13.77 7.81 -23.80
C THR A 1011 14.97 7.81 -24.74
N LEU A 1012 15.57 8.98 -24.93
CA LEU A 1012 16.89 9.16 -25.53
C LEU A 1012 17.91 9.26 -24.39
N ASP A 1013 18.71 8.22 -24.21
CA ASP A 1013 19.74 8.15 -23.18
C ASP A 1013 21.12 8.43 -23.79
N GLY A 1014 21.57 9.67 -23.66
CA GLY A 1014 22.77 10.21 -24.31
C GLY A 1014 24.09 9.73 -23.73
N MET A 1015 24.07 9.07 -22.56
CA MET A 1015 25.27 8.63 -21.84
C MET A 1015 26.29 9.79 -21.62
N GLY A 1016 25.82 11.03 -21.47
CA GLY A 1016 26.67 12.20 -21.28
C GLY A 1016 27.15 12.87 -22.57
N ASN A 1017 26.60 12.52 -23.74
CA ASN A 1017 26.83 13.22 -25.02
C ASN A 1017 25.55 13.89 -25.55
N THR A 1018 25.68 14.84 -26.47
CA THR A 1018 24.55 15.51 -27.14
C THR A 1018 23.56 14.52 -27.77
N CYS A 1019 22.31 14.55 -27.32
CA CYS A 1019 21.28 13.64 -27.82
C CYS A 1019 20.76 14.06 -29.19
N ILE A 1020 20.43 15.34 -29.40
CA ILE A 1020 19.88 15.82 -30.67
C ILE A 1020 20.70 17.00 -31.14
N ALA A 1021 21.29 16.92 -32.33
CA ALA A 1021 21.97 18.03 -32.98
C ALA A 1021 21.40 18.27 -34.39
N LEU A 1022 20.77 19.43 -34.57
CA LEU A 1022 20.21 19.88 -35.84
C LEU A 1022 20.90 21.17 -36.28
N LYS A 1023 21.45 21.18 -37.48
CA LYS A 1023 22.12 22.34 -38.08
C LYS A 1023 21.44 22.78 -39.37
N ARG A 1024 21.27 24.08 -39.61
CA ARG A 1024 20.75 24.63 -40.88
C ARG A 1024 19.42 23.99 -41.34
N THR A 1025 18.55 23.62 -40.41
CA THR A 1025 17.35 22.81 -40.69
C THR A 1025 16.05 23.64 -40.58
N LYS A 1026 15.07 23.39 -41.47
CA LYS A 1026 13.79 24.10 -41.49
C LYS A 1026 12.61 23.23 -41.08
N ASN A 1027 11.60 23.82 -40.43
CA ASN A 1027 10.34 23.17 -40.05
C ASN A 1027 10.56 21.93 -39.14
N VAL A 1028 11.16 22.14 -37.97
CA VAL A 1028 11.48 21.09 -37.00
C VAL A 1028 10.39 20.97 -35.95
N LYS A 1029 10.02 19.73 -35.57
CA LYS A 1029 9.14 19.48 -34.40
C LYS A 1029 9.69 18.37 -33.51
N ILE A 1030 9.97 18.66 -32.26
CA ILE A 1030 10.45 17.71 -31.24
C ILE A 1030 9.38 17.67 -30.14
N ARG A 1031 8.72 16.51 -29.93
CA ARG A 1031 7.54 16.44 -29.05
C ARG A 1031 7.40 15.17 -28.23
N ASN A 1032 6.92 15.31 -27.00
CA ASN A 1032 6.48 14.20 -26.14
C ASN A 1032 7.58 13.14 -25.89
N LEU A 1033 8.85 13.52 -25.71
CA LEU A 1033 9.95 12.57 -25.47
C LEU A 1033 10.74 12.90 -24.20
N ASN A 1034 11.50 11.93 -23.71
CA ASN A 1034 12.42 12.10 -22.59
C ASN A 1034 13.86 12.12 -23.12
N VAL A 1035 14.67 13.07 -22.65
CA VAL A 1035 16.11 13.12 -22.89
C VAL A 1035 16.81 12.97 -21.55
N TYR A 1036 17.58 11.90 -21.40
CA TYR A 1036 18.33 11.58 -20.19
C TYR A 1036 19.84 11.58 -20.49
N ARG A 1037 20.65 12.14 -19.59
CA ARG A 1037 22.11 12.27 -19.74
C ARG A 1037 22.47 12.89 -21.09
N GLY A 1038 21.88 14.05 -21.37
CA GLY A 1038 21.99 14.76 -22.65
C GLY A 1038 23.36 15.38 -22.96
N GLY A 1039 24.34 15.30 -22.05
CA GLY A 1039 25.71 15.75 -22.29
C GLY A 1039 25.83 17.25 -22.54
N ASP A 1040 26.82 17.61 -23.36
CA ASP A 1040 27.24 19.00 -23.63
C ASP A 1040 26.09 19.93 -24.01
N ALA A 1041 25.21 19.48 -24.91
CA ALA A 1041 23.91 20.09 -25.16
C ALA A 1041 22.88 18.97 -25.37
N ALA A 1042 21.83 18.88 -24.57
CA ALA A 1042 20.83 17.82 -24.74
C ALA A 1042 20.10 17.94 -26.09
N ILE A 1043 19.76 19.17 -26.49
CA ILE A 1043 19.29 19.51 -27.84
C ILE A 1043 20.04 20.74 -28.35
N LEU A 1044 20.79 20.58 -29.44
CA LEU A 1044 21.43 21.63 -30.20
C LEU A 1044 20.60 21.95 -31.46
N SER A 1045 20.18 23.20 -31.59
CA SER A 1045 19.59 23.79 -32.79
C SER A 1045 20.47 24.94 -33.25
N GLU A 1046 21.23 24.73 -34.32
CA GLU A 1046 22.18 25.69 -34.88
C GLU A 1046 21.69 26.15 -36.26
N ASN A 1047 21.42 27.45 -36.44
CA ASN A 1047 20.95 28.03 -37.71
C ASN A 1047 19.66 27.37 -38.24
N CYS A 1048 18.74 26.94 -37.37
CA CYS A 1048 17.47 26.35 -37.77
C CYS A 1048 16.35 27.39 -37.86
N ASP A 1049 15.35 27.16 -38.72
CA ASP A 1049 14.19 28.06 -38.90
C ASP A 1049 12.86 27.31 -38.72
N GLY A 1050 11.97 27.82 -37.88
CA GLY A 1050 10.65 27.22 -37.63
C GLY A 1050 10.73 25.94 -36.78
N THR A 1051 11.31 26.05 -35.58
CA THR A 1051 11.49 24.91 -34.66
C THR A 1051 10.45 24.93 -33.54
N LEU A 1052 9.77 23.81 -33.30
CA LEU A 1052 8.90 23.61 -32.14
C LEU A 1052 9.46 22.51 -31.24
N ILE A 1053 9.69 22.82 -29.98
CA ILE A 1053 10.02 21.87 -28.92
C ILE A 1053 8.86 21.92 -27.92
N ASP A 1054 8.04 20.87 -27.85
CA ASP A 1054 6.79 20.84 -27.07
C ASP A 1054 6.72 19.59 -26.20
N ASN A 1055 6.59 19.74 -24.88
CA ASN A 1055 6.45 18.63 -23.93
C ASN A 1055 7.65 17.65 -23.98
N VAL A 1056 8.86 18.16 -23.75
CA VAL A 1056 10.09 17.37 -23.64
C VAL A 1056 10.63 17.48 -22.22
N ASP A 1057 10.90 16.34 -21.56
CA ASP A 1057 11.59 16.27 -20.26
C ASP A 1057 13.08 16.04 -20.52
N ILE A 1058 13.90 17.04 -20.22
CA ILE A 1058 15.36 17.03 -20.40
C ILE A 1058 16.02 16.97 -19.03
N ARG A 1059 16.86 15.97 -18.83
CA ARG A 1059 17.74 15.83 -17.66
C ARG A 1059 19.16 15.64 -18.14
N THR A 1060 20.00 16.62 -17.85
CA THR A 1060 21.36 16.68 -18.39
C THR A 1060 22.34 17.28 -17.38
N ASP A 1061 23.61 16.99 -17.59
CA ASP A 1061 24.75 17.44 -16.80
C ASP A 1061 25.44 18.68 -17.39
N ASN A 1062 25.01 19.17 -18.56
CA ASN A 1062 25.46 20.46 -19.11
C ASN A 1062 24.29 21.28 -19.72
N ASP A 1063 24.40 21.80 -20.95
CA ASP A 1063 23.38 22.69 -21.52
C ASP A 1063 22.11 21.90 -21.89
N GLY A 1064 20.94 22.40 -21.52
CA GLY A 1064 19.66 21.80 -21.87
C GLY A 1064 19.34 21.97 -23.35
N LEU A 1065 19.04 23.21 -23.74
CA LEU A 1065 18.83 23.60 -25.13
C LEU A 1065 19.91 24.59 -25.55
N THR A 1066 20.61 24.32 -26.65
CA THR A 1066 21.45 25.32 -27.30
C THR A 1066 20.79 25.79 -28.58
N LEU A 1067 20.31 27.03 -28.60
CA LEU A 1067 19.65 27.69 -29.72
C LEU A 1067 20.61 28.72 -30.31
N SER A 1068 21.46 28.27 -31.22
CA SER A 1068 22.47 29.09 -31.89
C SER A 1068 21.99 29.54 -33.25
N GLU A 1069 22.09 30.83 -33.59
CA GLU A 1069 21.73 31.43 -34.89
C GLU A 1069 20.35 31.04 -35.45
N SER A 1070 19.42 30.61 -34.60
CA SER A 1070 18.15 30.02 -35.01
C SER A 1070 17.03 31.06 -35.05
N HIS A 1071 16.08 30.87 -35.97
CA HIS A 1071 14.98 31.79 -36.24
C HIS A 1071 13.63 31.10 -36.01
N ASN A 1072 12.64 31.83 -35.49
CA ASN A 1072 11.26 31.32 -35.30
C ASN A 1072 11.22 30.01 -34.49
N VAL A 1073 11.78 30.03 -33.28
CA VAL A 1073 11.78 28.86 -32.38
C VAL A 1073 10.72 29.04 -31.31
N THR A 1074 9.90 28.02 -31.08
CA THR A 1074 8.98 27.93 -29.95
C THR A 1074 9.39 26.77 -29.06
N VAL A 1075 9.71 27.05 -27.80
CA VAL A 1075 9.88 26.07 -26.73
C VAL A 1075 8.69 26.20 -25.80
N THR A 1076 7.91 25.12 -25.63
CA THR A 1076 6.67 25.15 -24.87
C THR A 1076 6.50 23.90 -24.03
N ASP A 1077 5.92 24.04 -22.83
CA ASP A 1077 5.53 22.90 -21.99
C ASP A 1077 6.69 21.92 -21.66
N CYS A 1078 7.95 22.36 -21.75
CA CYS A 1078 9.14 21.52 -21.50
C CYS A 1078 9.62 21.64 -20.05
N ARG A 1079 10.19 20.55 -19.54
CA ARG A 1079 10.94 20.54 -18.28
C ARG A 1079 12.41 20.36 -18.60
N ILE A 1080 13.26 21.28 -18.14
CA ILE A 1080 14.69 21.26 -18.44
C ILE A 1080 15.47 21.38 -17.15
N ASP A 1081 16.08 20.27 -16.78
CA ASP A 1081 16.96 20.14 -15.62
C ASP A 1081 18.42 20.03 -16.11
N ALA A 1082 19.10 21.17 -16.12
CA ALA A 1082 20.50 21.35 -16.51
C ALA A 1082 21.44 21.50 -15.30
N VAL A 1083 20.92 21.30 -14.08
CA VAL A 1083 21.67 21.40 -12.82
C VAL A 1083 21.57 20.05 -12.11
N HIS A 1084 22.08 19.01 -12.77
CA HIS A 1084 22.11 17.69 -12.18
C HIS A 1084 23.01 17.68 -10.92
N ARG A 1085 22.58 16.92 -9.91
CA ARG A 1085 23.36 16.69 -8.68
C ARG A 1085 23.75 15.23 -8.63
N GLU A 1086 25.03 14.98 -8.40
CA GLU A 1086 25.58 13.66 -8.14
C GLU A 1086 26.17 13.68 -6.73
N TYR A 1087 25.71 12.78 -5.85
CA TYR A 1087 26.17 12.65 -4.46
C TYR A 1087 25.97 13.92 -3.61
N GLY A 1088 24.89 14.68 -3.85
CA GLY A 1088 24.62 15.95 -3.18
C GLY A 1088 25.53 17.10 -3.61
N ARG A 1089 26.49 16.84 -4.52
CA ARG A 1089 27.33 17.85 -5.15
C ARG A 1089 26.77 18.17 -6.53
N ARG A 1090 26.93 19.43 -6.94
CA ARG A 1090 26.54 19.87 -8.28
C ARG A 1090 27.45 19.18 -9.30
N VAL A 1091 26.86 18.45 -10.24
CA VAL A 1091 27.54 17.89 -11.40
C VAL A 1091 26.85 18.46 -12.62
N GLY A 1092 27.31 19.65 -13.00
CA GLY A 1092 26.84 20.38 -14.17
C GLY A 1092 26.85 21.89 -13.98
N SER A 1093 27.35 22.61 -14.98
CA SER A 1093 27.47 24.08 -14.99
C SER A 1093 26.75 24.72 -16.18
N GLY A 1094 25.93 23.96 -16.89
CA GLY A 1094 25.29 24.40 -18.13
C GLY A 1094 24.04 25.24 -17.93
N GLU A 1095 23.58 25.82 -19.03
CA GLU A 1095 22.40 26.67 -19.13
C GLU A 1095 21.19 25.84 -19.55
N ALA A 1096 20.04 26.01 -18.89
CA ALA A 1096 18.81 25.32 -19.30
C ALA A 1096 18.41 25.68 -20.74
N ILE A 1097 18.57 26.96 -21.12
CA ILE A 1097 18.54 27.40 -22.51
C ILE A 1097 19.68 28.38 -22.74
N LYS A 1098 20.58 27.99 -23.63
CA LYS A 1098 21.67 28.81 -24.17
C LYS A 1098 21.28 29.39 -25.50
N ILE A 1099 21.30 30.70 -25.62
CA ILE A 1099 21.07 31.40 -26.89
C ILE A 1099 22.40 32.03 -27.32
N SER A 1100 22.91 31.65 -28.48
CA SER A 1100 24.22 32.10 -28.96
C SER A 1100 24.19 32.43 -30.46
N GLY A 1101 25.30 32.97 -30.95
CA GLY A 1101 25.53 33.20 -32.37
C GLY A 1101 26.93 33.75 -32.61
N GLU A 1102 27.70 33.12 -33.50
CA GLU A 1102 29.07 33.54 -33.82
C GLU A 1102 29.08 34.50 -35.01
N GLU A 1103 28.26 34.22 -36.04
CA GLU A 1103 28.15 35.05 -37.25
C GLU A 1103 26.79 35.76 -37.35
N HIS A 1104 25.73 35.16 -36.80
CA HIS A 1104 24.35 35.67 -36.88
C HIS A 1104 23.61 35.59 -35.54
N SER A 1105 22.62 36.46 -35.33
CA SER A 1105 21.78 36.44 -34.14
C SER A 1105 20.74 35.32 -34.21
N SER A 1106 20.40 34.70 -33.07
CA SER A 1106 19.12 33.98 -32.93
C SER A 1106 17.96 34.98 -32.79
N GLU A 1107 16.88 34.79 -33.56
CA GLU A 1107 15.75 35.74 -33.62
C GLU A 1107 14.38 35.04 -33.47
N SER A 1108 13.38 35.77 -32.96
CA SER A 1108 12.00 35.27 -32.80
C SER A 1108 11.90 33.97 -31.99
N ILE A 1109 12.62 33.91 -30.87
CA ILE A 1109 12.56 32.79 -29.91
C ILE A 1109 11.43 33.05 -28.90
N THR A 1110 10.45 32.15 -28.85
CA THR A 1110 9.37 32.13 -27.86
C THR A 1110 9.57 30.99 -26.91
N VAL A 1111 9.62 31.28 -25.61
CA VAL A 1111 9.66 30.28 -24.55
C VAL A 1111 8.45 30.51 -23.65
N GLN A 1112 7.59 29.52 -23.51
CA GLN A 1112 6.33 29.66 -22.76
C GLN A 1112 5.99 28.37 -22.02
N ASP A 1113 5.29 28.46 -20.88
CA ASP A 1113 4.81 27.28 -20.14
C ASP A 1113 5.91 26.24 -19.80
N CYS A 1114 7.18 26.63 -19.80
CA CYS A 1114 8.33 25.77 -19.52
C CYS A 1114 8.80 25.88 -18.07
N PHE A 1115 9.34 24.79 -17.54
CA PHE A 1115 10.07 24.75 -16.29
C PHE A 1115 11.56 24.62 -16.55
N PHE A 1116 12.35 25.52 -15.96
CA PHE A 1116 13.81 25.47 -15.94
C PHE A 1116 14.27 25.23 -14.52
N ALA A 1117 14.96 24.13 -14.26
CA ALA A 1117 15.75 24.03 -13.03
C ALA A 1117 16.97 24.94 -13.21
N ASN A 1118 17.00 26.05 -12.49
CA ASN A 1118 18.11 26.99 -12.41
C ASN A 1118 18.40 27.28 -10.92
N GLU A 1119 19.57 27.85 -10.63
CA GLU A 1119 20.05 28.25 -9.29
C GLU A 1119 19.00 28.95 -8.41
#